data_AF-A0A5J5AGW2-F1
#
_entry.id   AF-A0A5J5AGW2-F1
#
_cell.length_a   1.000
_cell.length_b   1.000
_cell.length_c   1.000
_cell.angle_alpha   90.00
_cell.angle_beta   90.00
_cell.angle_gamma   90.00
#
_symmetry.space_group_name_H-M   'P 1'
#
loop_
_entity.id
_entity.type
_entity.pdbx_description
1 polymer ?
#
loop_
_entity_poly.entity_id
_entity_poly.type
_entity_poly.pdbx_seq_one_letter_code
_entity_poly.pdbx_strand_id
1 'polypeptide(L)'
;MGEEVRGVESNPLQMSDDDRPLRNTKLNPKNDRSRDHGFINILNVDLKALLVFGSLAFLIVVFLIYHFVNSAVEAQKPRVITPFPAPKVMDLPLFQGEHKESLYWGTYRPNVYFGIRARTPRSLIAGLMWIGMKDGRYFMRHVCQNEDELKTYGWTHHNGRDYGHQVLVDQDMTLTTSFLKSKRDGSGYGGDWAVRIDVQSEKSKLDEDMMKTPHLFFYLADEDGNALSLSRDFSDIREDSLLAFGSRTDVGGWHLHLESMDDLEVHYSGFKTPHIHNLSDLVQQNLAAQARKFGHLQLSDTSDDSPNILVFQISGRIPFKMDIAFVSGTDSESSRVKERVSSLTGTILASQLNEKQKEFNDRFKRCFNLTDKLDSESMTVGKAAFGNLLGGIGYFYGQSKISLPRNSNLKSGDNFLSYWPAELYTAVPSRPFFPRGFLWDEGFHQLLIRHWDIHISLDIIGHWLDLMNVDGWIPREQILGAEALSKVPEEFVLQHPTNGNPPTLFLVLRDIVCSVKKNKFTAVETLEISSFLERAFIRLEAWFQWFNTTQSGKDVSSYFWHGRDNATTRELNPKTLSSGLDDYPRASHPSEEERHLDLRCWILLAADCVHSISKLLKKENEAGKEYGLTAKILSDFELLNQMHFDEAYAAYLDFGNHTERVRLSWQVKGSNNYATRELVREVSERPKLRLVPHIGYVSLFPFMGRIIPPESWILEKQLNLISNRSILWTDYGLRSLSRTSSLYMKYNTEHDPPYWRGPIWMNMNYMILSSLHHYSKEDGPYRDMAKIIYKDLRSNLIRNVVRNYNQTGFVWEQYDQRKGKGKGTRLFTGWTSLIVLIMAEAYGEC
;
A
#
# COMPACT_ATOMS: atom_id res chain seq x y z
N MET A 1 -76.85 36.21 10.07
CA MET A 1 -77.01 37.64 9.78
C MET A 1 -76.07 37.91 8.63
N GLY A 2 -76.55 37.97 7.40
CA GLY A 2 -77.27 39.14 6.88
C GLY A 2 -76.21 40.13 6.39
N GLU A 3 -75.99 40.17 5.07
CA GLU A 3 -76.15 41.40 4.25
C GLU A 3 -74.78 42.08 4.02
N GLU A 4 -74.38 42.58 2.86
CA GLU A 4 -74.90 42.74 1.48
C GLU A 4 -73.67 43.33 0.70
N VAL A 5 -73.36 43.14 -0.59
CA VAL A 5 -74.06 43.65 -1.78
C VAL A 5 -73.36 43.17 -3.08
N ARG A 6 -74.13 42.46 -3.92
CA ARG A 6 -74.36 42.50 -5.40
C ARG A 6 -73.19 42.37 -6.40
N GLY A 7 -73.32 41.65 -7.53
CA GLY A 7 -74.42 40.94 -8.20
C GLY A 7 -73.82 40.12 -9.37
N VAL A 8 -74.03 38.80 -9.56
CA VAL A 8 -75.24 37.97 -9.89
C VAL A 8 -75.52 38.01 -11.41
N GLU A 9 -75.55 36.91 -12.19
CA GLU A 9 -76.28 35.62 -12.12
C GLU A 9 -75.55 34.62 -13.10
N SER A 10 -75.04 33.41 -12.79
CA SER A 10 -75.61 32.08 -12.41
C SER A 10 -76.68 31.57 -13.39
N ASN A 11 -76.81 30.31 -13.86
CA ASN A 11 -76.48 28.95 -13.38
C ASN A 11 -76.96 27.96 -14.51
N PRO A 12 -77.20 26.64 -14.31
CA PRO A 12 -76.29 25.51 -14.09
C PRO A 12 -76.58 24.30 -15.03
N LEU A 13 -76.01 23.14 -14.67
CA LEU A 13 -76.06 21.80 -15.27
C LEU A 13 -77.44 21.12 -15.47
N GLN A 14 -77.47 20.15 -16.40
CA GLN A 14 -77.78 18.69 -16.21
C GLN A 14 -78.90 18.04 -17.07
N MET A 15 -78.68 16.75 -17.42
CA MET A 15 -79.59 15.66 -17.88
C MET A 15 -80.12 15.70 -19.33
N SER A 16 -80.45 14.61 -20.05
CA SER A 16 -80.24 13.14 -20.02
C SER A 16 -80.91 12.54 -21.29
N ASP A 17 -80.55 11.31 -21.64
CA ASP A 17 -81.34 10.23 -22.30
C ASP A 17 -81.87 10.30 -23.76
N ASP A 18 -81.50 9.24 -24.48
CA ASP A 18 -82.26 8.27 -25.30
C ASP A 18 -83.27 8.65 -26.42
N ASP A 19 -83.30 7.70 -27.36
CA ASP A 19 -84.35 7.32 -28.32
C ASP A 19 -84.48 7.96 -29.73
N ARG A 20 -84.05 7.15 -30.71
CA ARG A 20 -84.68 6.72 -31.99
C ARG A 20 -86.19 7.07 -32.20
N PRO A 21 -86.80 6.83 -33.40
CA PRO A 21 -86.34 6.87 -34.80
C PRO A 21 -87.42 7.44 -35.80
N LEU A 22 -87.23 7.17 -37.11
CA LEU A 22 -88.23 6.99 -38.20
C LEU A 22 -88.72 8.23 -39.00
N ARG A 23 -88.29 8.33 -40.29
CA ARG A 23 -89.01 7.96 -41.55
C ARG A 23 -90.04 9.02 -42.00
N ASN A 24 -89.94 9.59 -43.20
CA ASN A 24 -90.30 9.03 -44.53
C ASN A 24 -90.05 10.18 -45.56
N THR A 25 -89.82 10.04 -46.87
CA THR A 25 -90.46 9.21 -47.91
C THR A 25 -89.64 9.38 -49.22
N LYS A 26 -89.24 8.31 -49.94
CA LYS A 26 -89.77 7.81 -51.26
C LYS A 26 -89.49 8.73 -52.49
N LEU A 27 -89.09 8.28 -53.70
CA LEU A 27 -89.21 7.04 -54.51
C LEU A 27 -87.94 6.89 -55.43
N ASN A 28 -87.30 5.73 -55.70
CA ASN A 28 -87.63 4.55 -56.55
C ASN A 28 -87.75 4.82 -58.07
N PRO A 29 -87.48 3.86 -59.01
CA PRO A 29 -87.12 2.42 -58.83
C PRO A 29 -86.06 1.79 -59.81
N LYS A 30 -85.52 0.61 -59.40
CA LYS A 30 -85.25 -0.68 -60.12
C LYS A 30 -84.66 -0.68 -61.57
N ASN A 31 -83.73 -1.55 -62.01
CA ASN A 31 -83.46 -3.01 -61.88
C ASN A 31 -82.00 -3.24 -62.40
N ASP A 32 -81.12 -4.03 -61.77
CA ASP A 32 -80.93 -5.50 -61.82
C ASP A 32 -79.83 -5.99 -62.82
N ARG A 33 -78.93 -6.84 -62.28
CA ARG A 33 -78.04 -7.85 -62.91
C ARG A 33 -76.71 -7.52 -63.65
N SER A 34 -75.65 -7.93 -62.95
CA SER A 34 -74.64 -8.95 -63.34
C SER A 34 -73.29 -8.56 -63.96
N ARG A 35 -72.27 -9.14 -63.32
CA ARG A 35 -71.02 -9.73 -63.83
C ARG A 35 -69.78 -8.85 -64.10
N ASP A 36 -68.70 -9.41 -63.54
CA ASP A 36 -67.30 -9.41 -63.96
C ASP A 36 -66.34 -8.30 -63.50
N HIS A 37 -65.33 -8.80 -62.77
CA HIS A 37 -63.95 -8.34 -62.60
C HIS A 37 -63.55 -6.91 -62.99
N GLY A 38 -63.01 -6.17 -62.01
CA GLY A 38 -62.09 -5.07 -62.32
C GLY A 38 -61.84 -4.07 -61.19
N PHE A 39 -60.67 -4.18 -60.57
CA PHE A 39 -59.82 -3.12 -60.01
C PHE A 39 -60.41 -2.09 -59.02
N ILE A 40 -59.92 -2.15 -57.78
CA ILE A 40 -59.78 -0.98 -56.89
C ILE A 40 -58.30 -0.62 -56.88
N ASN A 41 -57.89 0.47 -57.55
CA ASN A 41 -56.52 0.98 -57.49
C ASN A 41 -56.46 2.30 -56.72
N ILE A 42 -56.16 2.12 -55.44
CA ILE A 42 -55.26 2.85 -54.55
C ILE A 42 -54.71 4.19 -55.09
N LEU A 43 -55.06 5.21 -54.31
CA LEU A 43 -54.44 6.53 -54.10
C LEU A 43 -53.06 6.76 -54.74
N ASN A 44 -53.04 7.81 -55.56
CA ASN A 44 -51.88 8.53 -56.08
C ASN A 44 -50.92 8.89 -54.92
N VAL A 45 -49.90 8.07 -54.68
CA VAL A 45 -48.77 8.42 -53.82
C VAL A 45 -47.66 8.95 -54.74
N ASP A 46 -47.26 10.21 -54.53
CA ASP A 46 -46.17 10.81 -55.28
C ASP A 46 -44.90 9.96 -55.09
N LEU A 47 -44.47 9.32 -56.17
CA LEU A 47 -43.32 8.42 -56.19
C LEU A 47 -42.05 9.12 -55.67
N LYS A 48 -41.95 10.44 -55.87
CA LYS A 48 -40.85 11.25 -55.33
C LYS A 48 -40.93 11.38 -53.81
N ALA A 49 -42.12 11.60 -53.26
CA ALA A 49 -42.31 11.67 -51.81
C ALA A 49 -42.04 10.31 -51.14
N LEU A 50 -42.50 9.20 -51.74
CA LEU A 50 -42.22 7.84 -51.25
C LEU A 50 -40.72 7.51 -51.28
N LEU A 51 -40.00 7.92 -52.34
CA LEU A 51 -38.55 7.75 -52.43
C LEU A 51 -37.79 8.62 -51.42
N VAL A 52 -38.25 9.84 -51.17
CA VAL A 52 -37.65 10.74 -50.16
C VAL A 52 -37.91 10.23 -48.75
N PHE A 53 -39.14 9.82 -48.42
CA PHE A 53 -39.45 9.22 -47.11
C PHE A 53 -38.75 7.88 -46.91
N GLY A 54 -38.67 7.04 -47.96
CA GLY A 54 -37.96 5.77 -47.92
C GLY A 54 -36.44 5.95 -47.74
N SER A 55 -35.83 6.92 -48.43
CA SER A 55 -34.41 7.23 -48.25
C SER A 55 -34.11 7.88 -46.90
N LEU A 56 -34.99 8.74 -46.38
CA LEU A 56 -34.85 9.31 -45.04
C LEU A 56 -35.01 8.23 -43.95
N ALA A 57 -35.99 7.34 -44.07
CA ALA A 57 -36.17 6.22 -43.14
C ALA A 57 -34.99 5.26 -43.21
N PHE A 58 -34.46 4.97 -44.41
CA PHE A 58 -33.25 4.17 -44.59
C PHE A 58 -32.03 4.84 -43.94
N LEU A 59 -31.84 6.15 -44.11
CA LEU A 59 -30.76 6.90 -43.46
C LEU A 59 -30.91 6.92 -41.94
N ILE A 60 -32.13 7.03 -41.40
CA ILE A 60 -32.40 6.94 -39.96
C ILE A 60 -32.08 5.52 -39.45
N VAL A 61 -32.49 4.48 -40.17
CA VAL A 61 -32.17 3.09 -39.80
C VAL A 61 -30.67 2.82 -39.89
N VAL A 62 -29.99 3.30 -40.92
CA VAL A 62 -28.53 3.20 -41.03
C VAL A 62 -27.84 4.03 -39.95
N PHE A 63 -28.35 5.21 -39.59
CA PHE A 63 -27.83 6.01 -38.49
C PHE A 63 -28.06 5.31 -37.14
N LEU A 64 -29.22 4.70 -36.92
CA LEU A 64 -29.52 3.92 -35.73
C LEU A 64 -28.68 2.65 -35.67
N ILE A 65 -28.49 1.93 -36.78
CA ILE A 65 -27.60 0.75 -36.85
C ILE A 65 -26.16 1.20 -36.64
N TYR A 66 -25.71 2.29 -37.27
CA TYR A 66 -24.38 2.85 -37.07
C TYR A 66 -24.19 3.32 -35.63
N HIS A 67 -25.22 3.89 -34.99
CA HIS A 67 -25.16 4.32 -33.60
C HIS A 67 -25.25 3.14 -32.62
N PHE A 68 -26.08 2.12 -32.87
CA PHE A 68 -26.15 0.92 -32.04
C PHE A 68 -24.90 0.03 -32.21
N VAL A 69 -24.39 -0.09 -33.44
CA VAL A 69 -23.13 -0.80 -33.73
C VAL A 69 -21.95 0.00 -33.21
N ASN A 70 -21.90 1.33 -33.32
CA ASN A 70 -20.82 2.13 -32.73
C ASN A 70 -20.94 2.30 -31.21
N SER A 71 -22.13 2.23 -30.64
CA SER A 71 -22.32 2.16 -29.18
C SER A 71 -21.97 0.76 -28.65
N ALA A 72 -22.16 -0.30 -29.45
CA ALA A 72 -21.62 -1.63 -29.18
C ALA A 72 -20.10 -1.73 -29.48
N VAL A 73 -19.58 -0.83 -30.31
CA VAL A 73 -18.16 -0.57 -30.58
C VAL A 73 -17.70 0.67 -29.79
N GLU A 74 -18.28 0.93 -28.61
CA GLU A 74 -17.48 1.54 -27.55
C GLU A 74 -16.31 0.58 -27.34
N ALA A 75 -15.11 0.99 -27.75
CA ALA A 75 -13.90 0.18 -27.68
C ALA A 75 -13.85 -0.54 -26.34
N GLN A 76 -14.14 -1.86 -26.35
CA GLN A 76 -14.28 -2.65 -25.14
C GLN A 76 -13.00 -2.45 -24.33
N LYS A 77 -13.11 -1.76 -23.18
CA LYS A 77 -11.94 -1.44 -22.35
C LYS A 77 -11.15 -2.72 -22.16
N PRO A 78 -9.82 -2.72 -22.40
CA PRO A 78 -9.02 -3.92 -22.20
C PRO A 78 -9.27 -4.51 -20.81
N ARG A 79 -9.47 -5.83 -20.74
CA ARG A 79 -9.78 -6.53 -19.48
C ARG A 79 -8.79 -6.18 -18.38
N VAL A 80 -7.50 -6.12 -18.74
CA VAL A 80 -6.41 -5.81 -17.82
C VAL A 80 -6.60 -4.48 -17.06
N ILE A 81 -7.26 -3.48 -17.65
CA ILE A 81 -7.55 -2.17 -17.01
C ILE A 81 -9.02 -2.00 -16.63
N THR A 82 -9.80 -3.09 -16.63
CA THR A 82 -11.21 -3.06 -16.24
C THR A 82 -11.34 -3.47 -14.78
N PRO A 83 -11.96 -2.65 -13.90
CA PRO A 83 -12.16 -3.01 -12.50
C PRO A 83 -12.96 -4.31 -12.34
N PHE A 84 -12.66 -5.06 -11.28
CA PHE A 84 -13.41 -6.28 -10.98
C PHE A 84 -14.91 -5.98 -10.74
N PRO A 85 -15.83 -6.70 -11.39
CA PRO A 85 -17.26 -6.36 -11.46
C PRO A 85 -18.04 -6.85 -10.23
N ALA A 86 -17.63 -6.39 -9.04
CA ALA A 86 -18.34 -6.64 -7.78
C ALA A 86 -18.38 -5.36 -6.93
N PRO A 87 -19.39 -5.20 -6.04
CA PRO A 87 -19.42 -4.09 -5.08
C PRO A 87 -18.08 -3.95 -4.36
N LYS A 88 -17.62 -2.71 -4.13
CA LYS A 88 -16.36 -2.47 -3.46
C LYS A 88 -16.39 -3.00 -2.04
N VAL A 89 -15.26 -3.47 -1.54
CA VAL A 89 -15.11 -3.83 -0.13
C VAL A 89 -15.22 -2.58 0.72
N MET A 90 -14.67 -1.47 0.25
CA MET A 90 -14.69 -0.19 0.97
C MET A 90 -16.08 0.45 1.08
N ASP A 91 -17.11 -0.05 0.36
CA ASP A 91 -18.50 0.42 0.50
C ASP A 91 -19.21 -0.19 1.73
N LEU A 92 -18.56 -1.07 2.50
CA LEU A 92 -19.16 -1.68 3.69
C LEU A 92 -19.42 -0.64 4.80
N PRO A 93 -20.52 -0.77 5.56
CA PRO A 93 -20.85 0.14 6.65
C PRO A 93 -19.74 0.30 7.70
N LEU A 94 -18.97 -0.76 7.97
CA LEU A 94 -17.86 -0.74 8.94
C LEU A 94 -16.72 0.22 8.56
N PHE A 95 -16.65 0.63 7.29
CA PHE A 95 -15.68 1.60 6.79
C PHE A 95 -16.26 3.01 6.57
N GLN A 96 -17.54 3.23 6.92
CA GLN A 96 -18.22 4.51 6.79
C GLN A 96 -18.37 5.19 8.16
N GLY A 97 -19.04 6.34 8.19
CA GLY A 97 -19.36 7.05 9.43
C GLY A 97 -18.13 7.39 10.27
N GLU A 98 -18.16 7.02 11.55
CA GLU A 98 -17.14 7.35 12.54
C GLU A 98 -15.78 6.71 12.24
N HIS A 99 -15.72 5.52 11.64
CA HIS A 99 -14.44 4.93 11.22
C HIS A 99 -13.79 5.75 10.10
N LYS A 100 -14.56 6.11 9.06
CA LYS A 100 -14.07 6.94 7.95
C LYS A 100 -13.60 8.30 8.43
N GLU A 101 -14.40 8.92 9.30
CA GLU A 101 -14.14 10.26 9.80
C GLU A 101 -12.96 10.28 10.79
N SER A 102 -12.89 9.33 11.72
CA SER A 102 -11.78 9.24 12.69
C SER A 102 -10.45 8.97 12.02
N LEU A 103 -10.43 8.37 10.83
CA LEU A 103 -9.22 8.18 10.03
C LEU A 103 -9.03 9.24 8.93
N TYR A 104 -9.90 10.24 8.83
CA TYR A 104 -9.86 11.22 7.74
C TYR A 104 -8.50 11.93 7.69
N TRP A 105 -8.08 12.60 8.77
CA TRP A 105 -6.74 13.18 8.90
C TRP A 105 -5.71 12.17 9.41
N GLY A 106 -4.47 12.27 8.94
CA GLY A 106 -3.36 11.52 9.53
C GLY A 106 -2.02 11.84 8.88
N THR A 107 -0.95 11.23 9.38
CA THR A 107 0.42 11.41 8.86
C THR A 107 0.66 10.59 7.60
N TYR A 108 -0.30 10.60 6.67
CA TYR A 108 -0.39 9.65 5.56
C TYR A 108 0.49 10.01 4.35
N ARG A 109 1.60 10.71 4.59
CA ARG A 109 2.63 11.06 3.58
C ARG A 109 3.99 10.47 4.00
N PRO A 110 4.15 9.14 3.94
CA PRO A 110 5.31 8.46 4.50
C PRO A 110 6.64 8.81 3.80
N ASN A 111 6.59 9.36 2.58
CA ASN A 111 7.74 9.84 1.82
C ASN A 111 8.42 11.07 2.43
N VAL A 112 7.73 11.88 3.22
CA VAL A 112 8.32 13.09 3.87
C VAL A 112 8.67 12.83 5.33
N TYR A 113 9.59 13.61 5.89
CA TYR A 113 9.99 13.48 7.29
C TYR A 113 8.82 13.73 8.24
N PHE A 114 8.00 14.73 7.96
CA PHE A 114 6.72 14.94 8.62
C PHE A 114 5.73 15.56 7.62
N GLY A 115 4.56 14.93 7.49
CA GLY A 115 3.53 15.39 6.57
C GLY A 115 2.16 14.86 6.98
N ILE A 116 1.15 15.72 6.84
CA ILE A 116 -0.25 15.42 7.14
C ILE A 116 -1.03 15.53 5.84
N ARG A 117 -1.99 14.62 5.65
CA ARG A 117 -3.00 14.72 4.60
C ARG A 117 -4.30 14.08 5.07
N ALA A 118 -5.39 14.39 4.38
CA ALA A 118 -6.62 13.66 4.54
C ALA A 118 -6.75 12.47 3.57
N ARG A 119 -7.55 11.48 3.94
CA ARG A 119 -7.96 10.32 3.13
C ARG A 119 -9.04 10.72 2.13
N THR A 120 -8.65 11.56 1.17
CA THR A 120 -9.47 12.01 0.05
C THR A 120 -8.56 12.19 -1.19
N PRO A 121 -9.05 11.92 -2.41
CA PRO A 121 -8.25 12.00 -3.65
C PRO A 121 -7.41 13.27 -3.83
N ARG A 122 -7.97 14.41 -3.42
CA ARG A 122 -7.32 15.73 -3.45
C ARG A 122 -7.58 16.39 -2.11
N SER A 123 -6.52 16.61 -1.35
CA SER A 123 -6.57 17.02 0.04
C SER A 123 -5.89 18.38 0.25
N LEU A 124 -6.24 19.03 1.35
CA LEU A 124 -5.34 19.99 1.97
C LEU A 124 -4.22 19.21 2.67
N ILE A 125 -2.96 19.48 2.30
CA ILE A 125 -1.80 18.79 2.84
C ILE A 125 -0.92 19.76 3.62
N ALA A 126 -0.30 19.26 4.69
CA ALA A 126 0.69 20.01 5.45
C ALA A 126 2.00 19.23 5.55
N GLY A 127 3.08 19.91 5.92
CA GLY A 127 4.35 19.25 6.23
C GLY A 127 5.42 20.20 6.70
N LEU A 128 6.55 19.60 7.08
CA LEU A 128 7.69 20.28 7.66
C LEU A 128 8.92 20.13 6.75
N MET A 129 9.65 21.22 6.59
CA MET A 129 11.01 21.24 6.06
C MET A 129 11.92 21.95 7.05
N TRP A 130 13.22 21.76 6.91
CA TRP A 130 14.21 22.56 7.63
C TRP A 130 15.51 22.65 6.84
N ILE A 131 16.34 23.63 7.19
CA ILE A 131 17.69 23.70 6.66
C ILE A 131 18.60 22.88 7.58
N GLY A 132 19.07 21.75 7.05
CA GLY A 132 20.11 20.93 7.65
C GLY A 132 21.49 21.31 7.11
N MET A 133 22.53 20.77 7.73
CA MET A 133 23.90 20.90 7.25
C MET A 133 24.46 19.53 6.88
N LYS A 134 25.34 19.50 5.88
CA LYS A 134 26.17 18.35 5.53
C LYS A 134 27.47 18.84 4.92
N ASP A 135 28.60 18.38 5.45
CA ASP A 135 29.94 18.74 4.97
C ASP A 135 30.15 20.27 4.84
N GLY A 136 29.62 21.05 5.80
CA GLY A 136 29.69 22.52 5.79
C GLY A 136 28.79 23.22 4.76
N ARG A 137 27.89 22.49 4.10
CA ARG A 137 26.91 23.05 3.15
C ARG A 137 25.48 22.88 3.67
N TYR A 138 24.65 23.86 3.37
CA TYR A 138 23.23 23.85 3.73
C TYR A 138 22.41 23.06 2.72
N PHE A 139 21.50 22.22 3.23
CA PHE A 139 20.58 21.44 2.41
C PHE A 139 19.18 21.52 3.01
N MET A 140 18.17 21.61 2.15
CA MET A 140 16.78 21.50 2.60
C MET A 140 16.44 20.04 2.88
N ARG A 141 15.96 19.77 4.08
CA ARG A 141 15.38 18.48 4.46
C ARG A 141 13.87 18.55 4.28
N HIS A 142 13.28 17.59 3.57
CA HIS A 142 11.83 17.51 3.37
C HIS A 142 11.40 16.08 3.11
N VAL A 143 11.86 15.52 2.00
CA VAL A 143 11.63 14.14 1.61
C VAL A 143 12.65 13.24 2.30
N CYS A 144 12.21 12.10 2.84
CA CYS A 144 13.10 11.13 3.45
C CYS A 144 14.13 10.63 2.43
N GLN A 145 15.42 10.77 2.75
CA GLN A 145 16.53 10.34 1.90
C GLN A 145 17.65 9.73 2.75
N ASN A 146 18.33 8.72 2.20
CA ASN A 146 19.45 8.11 2.92
C ASN A 146 20.68 9.04 2.92
N GLU A 147 20.79 9.82 1.86
CA GLU A 147 21.83 10.79 1.56
C GLU A 147 21.86 11.97 2.54
N ASP A 148 20.75 12.19 3.27
CA ASP A 148 20.67 13.23 4.31
C ASP A 148 21.49 12.90 5.55
N GLU A 149 21.85 11.63 5.77
CA GLU A 149 22.77 11.19 6.83
C GLU A 149 22.34 11.58 8.28
N LEU A 150 21.04 11.74 8.53
CA LEU A 150 20.51 11.88 9.90
C LEU A 150 20.99 10.72 10.78
N LYS A 151 21.41 11.05 12.01
CA LYS A 151 21.90 10.10 13.03
C LYS A 151 20.83 9.08 13.39
N THR A 152 19.58 9.55 13.53
CA THR A 152 18.39 8.72 13.64
C THR A 152 17.16 9.54 13.24
N TYR A 153 16.13 8.88 12.73
CA TYR A 153 14.80 9.48 12.67
C TYR A 153 13.72 8.40 12.64
N GLY A 154 12.55 8.70 13.19
CA GLY A 154 11.39 7.82 13.09
C GLY A 154 10.40 7.99 14.23
N TRP A 155 9.23 7.36 14.07
CA TRP A 155 8.18 7.31 15.07
C TRP A 155 8.58 6.38 16.21
N THR A 156 8.74 6.92 17.40
CA THR A 156 8.97 6.10 18.61
C THR A 156 7.64 5.59 19.18
N HIS A 157 6.57 6.36 18.95
CA HIS A 157 5.20 6.02 19.30
C HIS A 157 4.27 6.52 18.18
N HIS A 158 3.31 5.72 17.75
CA HIS A 158 2.26 6.12 16.81
C HIS A 158 1.11 5.14 16.94
N ASN A 159 -0.13 5.60 17.14
CA ASN A 159 -1.26 4.68 17.35
C ASN A 159 -2.10 4.43 16.09
N GLY A 160 -1.77 5.07 14.97
CA GLY A 160 -2.47 4.91 13.69
C GLY A 160 -3.82 5.63 13.62
N ARG A 161 -4.24 6.31 14.70
CA ARG A 161 -5.49 7.08 14.76
C ARG A 161 -5.22 8.54 15.07
N ASP A 162 -4.98 8.88 16.33
CA ASP A 162 -5.03 10.26 16.84
C ASP A 162 -3.73 10.74 17.48
N TYR A 163 -2.67 9.92 17.55
CA TYR A 163 -1.42 10.27 18.21
C TYR A 163 -0.19 9.73 17.49
N GLY A 164 0.84 10.57 17.42
CA GLY A 164 2.19 10.21 16.97
C GLY A 164 3.27 11.04 17.66
N HIS A 165 4.41 10.42 17.93
CA HIS A 165 5.61 11.09 18.44
C HIS A 165 6.84 10.56 17.70
N GLN A 166 7.53 11.46 17.01
CA GLN A 166 8.69 11.17 16.19
C GLN A 166 9.87 12.00 16.65
N VAL A 167 11.04 11.37 16.68
CA VAL A 167 12.33 11.99 16.98
C VAL A 167 13.15 11.97 15.71
N LEU A 168 13.79 13.09 15.38
CA LEU A 168 14.75 13.24 14.29
C LEU A 168 16.02 13.88 14.85
N VAL A 169 17.18 13.31 14.55
CA VAL A 169 18.47 13.87 14.98
C VAL A 169 19.31 14.15 13.74
N ASP A 170 19.42 15.43 13.40
CA ASP A 170 20.23 15.96 12.31
C ASP A 170 21.47 16.61 12.92
N GLN A 171 22.60 15.89 12.87
CA GLN A 171 23.84 16.25 13.55
C GLN A 171 23.65 16.46 15.07
N ASP A 172 23.86 17.70 15.55
CA ASP A 172 23.75 18.10 16.96
C ASP A 172 22.34 18.65 17.30
N MET A 173 21.43 18.74 16.32
CA MET A 173 20.05 19.22 16.51
C MET A 173 19.09 18.03 16.63
N THR A 174 18.35 18.00 17.74
CA THR A 174 17.22 17.08 17.93
C THR A 174 15.92 17.83 17.64
N LEU A 175 15.22 17.38 16.60
CA LEU A 175 13.90 17.86 16.23
C LEU A 175 12.88 16.79 16.60
N THR A 176 11.90 17.17 17.42
CA THR A 176 10.82 16.27 17.82
C THR A 176 9.49 16.79 17.28
N THR A 177 8.74 15.92 16.61
CA THR A 177 7.40 16.23 16.07
C THR A 177 6.36 15.36 16.76
N SER A 178 5.41 15.97 17.46
CA SER A 178 4.28 15.27 18.09
C SER A 178 2.97 15.69 17.44
N PHE A 179 2.19 14.72 17.00
CA PHE A 179 0.91 14.90 16.32
C PHE A 179 -0.24 14.47 17.24
N LEU A 180 -1.29 15.27 17.31
CA LEU A 180 -2.53 14.96 18.03
C LEU A 180 -3.74 15.33 17.18
N LYS A 181 -4.76 14.46 17.15
CA LYS A 181 -6.11 14.83 16.67
C LYS A 181 -7.08 14.95 17.83
N SER A 182 -8.05 15.85 17.67
CA SER A 182 -9.15 16.05 18.60
C SER A 182 -10.42 16.37 17.83
N LYS A 183 -11.53 15.75 18.18
CA LYS A 183 -12.85 16.11 17.66
C LYS A 183 -13.69 16.63 18.82
N ARG A 184 -14.20 17.86 18.69
CA ARG A 184 -15.06 18.52 19.67
C ARG A 184 -16.31 19.06 19.00
N ASP A 185 -17.26 19.55 19.79
CA ASP A 185 -18.45 20.21 19.26
C ASP A 185 -18.03 21.43 18.43
N GLY A 186 -18.57 21.54 17.21
CA GLY A 186 -18.20 22.58 16.25
C GLY A 186 -16.98 22.25 15.37
N SER A 187 -16.27 21.14 15.60
CA SER A 187 -15.29 20.65 14.62
C SER A 187 -15.99 20.24 13.31
N GLY A 188 -15.34 20.52 12.19
CA GLY A 188 -15.72 20.01 10.87
C GLY A 188 -15.42 18.53 10.71
N TYR A 189 -15.64 18.01 9.50
CA TYR A 189 -15.41 16.59 9.21
C TYR A 189 -13.95 16.20 9.46
N GLY A 190 -13.75 15.12 10.22
CA GLY A 190 -12.42 14.61 10.56
C GLY A 190 -11.76 15.29 11.76
N GLY A 191 -12.39 16.31 12.33
CA GLY A 191 -11.91 16.99 13.54
C GLY A 191 -10.76 17.97 13.29
N ASP A 192 -10.17 18.39 14.40
CA ASP A 192 -9.06 19.32 14.50
C ASP A 192 -7.75 18.56 14.76
N TRP A 193 -6.61 19.16 14.46
CA TRP A 193 -5.30 18.55 14.74
C TRP A 193 -4.26 19.57 15.17
N ALA A 194 -3.27 19.11 15.93
CA ALA A 194 -2.14 19.90 16.37
C ALA A 194 -0.82 19.19 16.14
N VAL A 195 0.21 19.99 15.91
CA VAL A 195 1.60 19.55 15.81
C VAL A 195 2.46 20.35 16.76
N ARG A 196 3.06 19.68 17.75
CA ARG A 196 4.14 20.26 18.54
C ARG A 196 5.48 19.99 17.90
N ILE A 197 6.24 21.03 17.66
CA ILE A 197 7.63 20.97 17.20
C ILE A 197 8.52 21.44 18.34
N ASP A 198 9.42 20.58 18.78
CA ASP A 198 10.36 20.83 19.88
C ASP A 198 11.79 20.68 19.35
N VAL A 199 12.57 21.77 19.45
CA VAL A 199 13.94 21.84 18.94
C VAL A 199 14.92 21.97 20.08
N GLN A 200 15.84 21.01 20.16
CA GLN A 200 16.85 20.90 21.21
C GLN A 200 18.25 20.72 20.58
N SER A 201 19.31 20.98 21.35
CA SER A 201 20.70 20.68 20.95
C SER A 201 21.46 19.88 22.02
N GLU A 202 22.28 18.92 21.59
CA GLU A 202 23.10 18.07 22.49
C GLU A 202 24.30 18.82 23.12
N LYS A 203 24.77 19.96 22.57
CA LYS A 203 25.94 20.70 23.08
C LYS A 203 25.56 22.04 23.72
N SER A 204 25.93 22.21 24.99
CA SER A 204 25.80 23.47 25.74
C SER A 204 26.81 24.57 25.35
N LYS A 205 27.67 24.31 24.33
CA LYS A 205 28.65 25.27 23.80
C LYS A 205 28.78 25.11 22.29
N LEU A 206 28.13 25.98 21.53
CA LEU A 206 28.40 26.18 20.11
C LEU A 206 28.89 27.63 19.92
N ASP A 207 30.16 27.75 19.56
CA ASP A 207 30.91 29.01 19.38
C ASP A 207 30.75 29.63 17.97
N GLU A 208 29.68 29.32 17.24
CA GLU A 208 29.36 29.98 15.96
C GLU A 208 27.91 30.47 15.93
N ASP A 209 27.72 31.77 15.68
CA ASP A 209 26.43 32.47 15.81
C ASP A 209 25.37 32.04 14.80
N MET A 210 25.72 31.39 13.68
CA MET A 210 24.75 30.89 12.69
C MET A 210 24.12 29.54 13.07
N MET A 211 24.70 28.75 13.99
CA MET A 211 24.14 27.46 14.42
C MET A 211 23.09 27.57 15.56
N LYS A 212 22.84 28.78 16.08
CA LYS A 212 21.90 28.99 17.20
C LYS A 212 20.44 29.16 16.76
N THR A 213 20.19 29.43 15.48
CA THR A 213 18.87 29.78 14.97
C THR A 213 18.48 28.87 13.79
N PRO A 214 17.88 27.69 14.03
CA PRO A 214 17.42 26.80 12.98
C PRO A 214 16.29 27.46 12.19
N HIS A 215 16.28 27.21 10.87
CA HIS A 215 15.21 27.65 9.98
C HIS A 215 14.31 26.46 9.65
N LEU A 216 13.11 26.47 10.23
CA LEU A 216 12.05 25.51 9.98
C LEU A 216 11.05 26.10 8.99
N PHE A 217 10.43 25.27 8.17
CA PHE A 217 9.40 25.69 7.20
C PHE A 217 8.18 24.81 7.36
N PHE A 218 7.08 25.37 7.85
CA PHE A 218 5.80 24.68 7.87
C PHE A 218 4.97 25.15 6.68
N TYR A 219 4.42 24.21 5.92
CA TYR A 219 3.61 24.54 4.75
C TYR A 219 2.21 23.96 4.83
N LEU A 220 1.31 24.61 4.12
CA LEU A 220 -0.04 24.15 3.81
C LEU A 220 -0.24 24.28 2.30
N ALA A 221 -0.78 23.24 1.65
CA ALA A 221 -1.03 23.23 0.21
C ALA A 221 -2.37 22.57 -0.10
N ASP A 222 -3.15 23.17 -1.01
CA ASP A 222 -4.40 22.61 -1.49
C ASP A 222 -4.17 21.88 -2.83
N GLU A 223 -4.38 20.56 -2.83
CA GLU A 223 -4.20 19.72 -4.02
C GLU A 223 -5.24 20.01 -5.12
N ASP A 224 -6.41 20.57 -4.82
CA ASP A 224 -7.37 21.02 -5.83
C ASP A 224 -6.96 22.35 -6.48
N GLY A 225 -5.93 23.00 -5.94
CA GLY A 225 -5.44 24.28 -6.46
C GLY A 225 -6.28 25.47 -6.00
N ASN A 226 -7.16 25.27 -5.01
CA ASN A 226 -7.93 26.37 -4.40
C ASN A 226 -6.99 27.38 -3.75
N ALA A 227 -7.39 28.64 -3.75
CA ALA A 227 -6.61 29.69 -3.11
C ALA A 227 -6.70 29.58 -1.57
N LEU A 228 -5.55 29.76 -0.92
CA LEU A 228 -5.40 29.85 0.53
C LEU A 228 -5.30 31.32 0.92
N SER A 229 -5.91 31.71 2.03
CA SER A 229 -5.85 33.08 2.54
C SER A 229 -4.80 33.19 3.64
N LEU A 230 -3.93 34.19 3.51
CA LEU A 230 -2.93 34.55 4.51
C LEU A 230 -3.51 35.58 5.49
N SER A 231 -3.31 35.38 6.79
CA SER A 231 -3.56 36.40 7.80
C SER A 231 -2.39 37.40 7.85
N ARG A 232 -2.68 38.70 7.95
CA ARG A 232 -1.65 39.77 7.97
C ARG A 232 -1.31 40.26 9.37
N ASP A 233 -1.89 39.64 10.40
CA ASP A 233 -1.71 40.06 11.80
C ASP A 233 -0.80 39.06 12.53
N PHE A 234 0.50 39.34 12.54
CA PHE A 234 1.53 38.57 13.26
C PHE A 234 1.98 39.28 14.55
N SER A 235 1.17 40.23 15.04
CA SER A 235 1.60 41.25 16.01
C SER A 235 1.98 40.70 17.38
N ASP A 236 1.52 39.50 17.77
CA ASP A 236 1.90 38.83 19.01
C ASP A 236 1.89 37.28 18.88
N ILE A 237 3.05 36.67 18.65
CA ILE A 237 3.20 35.20 18.56
C ILE A 237 2.99 34.53 19.93
N ARG A 238 3.09 35.30 21.03
CA ARG A 238 2.92 34.80 22.40
C ARG A 238 1.44 34.57 22.75
N GLU A 239 0.50 35.15 22.00
CA GLU A 239 -0.94 34.93 22.14
C GLU A 239 -1.55 34.52 20.77
N ASP A 240 -1.96 33.27 20.61
CA ASP A 240 -2.74 32.71 19.47
C ASP A 240 -2.65 33.49 18.13
N SER A 241 -1.60 33.23 17.34
CA SER A 241 -1.41 33.87 16.03
C SER A 241 -2.06 33.08 14.90
N LEU A 242 -3.13 33.64 14.32
CA LEU A 242 -3.74 33.11 13.09
C LEU A 242 -2.77 33.30 11.92
N LEU A 243 -2.30 32.21 11.30
CA LEU A 243 -1.40 32.22 10.14
C LEU A 243 -2.15 32.22 8.81
N ALA A 244 -3.08 31.29 8.66
CA ALA A 244 -3.81 31.08 7.41
C ALA A 244 -5.24 30.63 7.68
N PHE A 245 -6.12 30.86 6.71
CA PHE A 245 -7.50 30.40 6.75
C PHE A 245 -8.01 30.11 5.34
N GLY A 246 -9.11 29.38 5.28
CA GLY A 246 -9.81 29.10 4.04
C GLY A 246 -11.07 28.31 4.30
N SER A 247 -11.65 27.76 3.23
CA SER A 247 -12.79 26.86 3.32
C SER A 247 -12.64 25.77 2.28
N ARG A 248 -13.09 24.56 2.61
CA ARG A 248 -13.21 23.45 1.68
C ARG A 248 -14.56 22.77 1.86
N THR A 249 -15.02 22.09 0.82
CA THR A 249 -16.32 21.41 0.81
C THR A 249 -16.39 20.24 1.79
N ASP A 250 -15.26 19.61 2.10
CA ASP A 250 -15.16 18.47 3.01
C ASP A 250 -15.08 18.90 4.49
N VAL A 251 -14.20 19.82 4.84
CA VAL A 251 -13.96 20.23 6.24
C VAL A 251 -14.63 21.54 6.67
N GLY A 252 -15.28 22.25 5.76
CA GLY A 252 -15.85 23.59 5.99
C GLY A 252 -14.79 24.69 6.07
N GLY A 253 -15.13 25.81 6.69
CA GLY A 253 -14.16 26.84 7.08
C GLY A 253 -13.08 26.27 8.01
N TRP A 254 -11.83 26.65 7.80
CA TRP A 254 -10.71 26.21 8.60
C TRP A 254 -9.69 27.33 8.85
N HIS A 255 -9.02 27.26 9.99
CA HIS A 255 -7.93 28.15 10.40
C HIS A 255 -6.67 27.34 10.76
N LEU A 256 -5.51 27.94 10.53
CA LEU A 256 -4.20 27.46 10.96
C LEU A 256 -3.59 28.49 11.91
N HIS A 257 -3.24 28.06 13.12
CA HIS A 257 -2.74 28.89 14.20
C HIS A 257 -1.33 28.47 14.61
N LEU A 258 -0.53 29.42 15.08
CA LEU A 258 0.80 29.23 15.67
C LEU A 258 0.81 29.81 17.08
N GLU A 259 1.30 29.03 18.04
CA GLU A 259 1.52 29.48 19.41
C GLU A 259 2.91 29.05 19.89
N SER A 260 3.63 29.97 20.53
CA SER A 260 4.90 29.67 21.18
C SER A 260 5.12 30.59 22.40
N MET A 261 5.72 30.03 23.44
CA MET A 261 6.19 30.80 24.60
C MET A 261 7.60 31.40 24.36
N ASP A 262 8.27 30.96 23.31
CA ASP A 262 9.61 31.39 22.93
C ASP A 262 9.53 32.53 21.89
N ASP A 263 10.57 33.35 21.82
CA ASP A 263 10.63 34.44 20.84
C ASP A 263 10.99 33.87 19.45
N LEU A 264 10.01 33.83 18.56
CA LEU A 264 10.13 33.32 17.18
C LEU A 264 10.01 34.45 16.16
N GLU A 265 10.78 34.35 15.09
CA GLU A 265 10.67 35.16 13.88
C GLU A 265 9.95 34.34 12.80
N VAL A 266 8.95 34.95 12.15
CA VAL A 266 8.13 34.31 11.13
C VAL A 266 8.19 35.11 9.83
N HIS A 267 8.57 34.43 8.75
CA HIS A 267 8.47 34.93 7.37
C HIS A 267 7.57 34.01 6.56
N TYR A 268 7.02 34.50 5.45
CA TYR A 268 6.12 33.69 4.62
C TYR A 268 6.40 33.80 3.12
N SER A 269 5.91 32.82 2.38
CA SER A 269 5.76 32.90 0.92
C SER A 269 4.54 32.13 0.44
N GLY A 270 3.77 32.75 -0.44
CA GLY A 270 2.64 32.12 -1.12
C GLY A 270 3.00 31.78 -2.57
N PHE A 271 2.73 30.54 -2.99
CA PHE A 271 3.04 30.04 -4.33
C PHE A 271 1.78 29.53 -5.04
N LYS A 272 1.73 29.71 -6.36
CA LYS A 272 0.72 29.11 -7.24
C LYS A 272 1.35 28.06 -8.16
N THR A 273 1.05 26.78 -7.95
CA THR A 273 1.53 25.70 -8.82
C THR A 273 0.62 24.47 -8.81
N PRO A 274 0.47 23.76 -9.94
CA PRO A 274 -0.15 22.43 -9.96
C PRO A 274 0.83 21.31 -9.52
N HIS A 275 2.13 21.59 -9.39
CA HIS A 275 3.18 20.59 -9.17
C HIS A 275 3.66 20.55 -7.71
N ILE A 276 2.75 20.19 -6.80
CA ILE A 276 3.00 20.21 -5.34
C ILE A 276 4.14 19.27 -4.90
N HIS A 277 4.42 18.21 -5.66
CA HIS A 277 5.55 17.30 -5.41
C HIS A 277 6.93 17.98 -5.49
N ASN A 278 7.04 19.14 -6.14
CA ASN A 278 8.28 19.93 -6.27
C ASN A 278 8.37 21.09 -5.26
N LEU A 279 7.63 21.02 -4.14
CA LEU A 279 7.55 22.12 -3.18
C LEU A 279 8.91 22.55 -2.62
N SER A 280 9.81 21.61 -2.34
CA SER A 280 11.16 21.92 -1.85
C SER A 280 11.92 22.83 -2.82
N ASP A 281 11.80 22.60 -4.13
CA ASP A 281 12.50 23.37 -5.14
C ASP A 281 12.00 24.82 -5.18
N LEU A 282 10.70 25.03 -5.00
CA LEU A 282 10.10 26.38 -4.95
C LEU A 282 10.62 27.18 -3.75
N VAL A 283 10.68 26.55 -2.57
CA VAL A 283 11.20 27.19 -1.35
C VAL A 283 12.70 27.50 -1.52
N GLN A 284 13.49 26.56 -2.04
CA GLN A 284 14.91 26.78 -2.30
C GLN A 284 15.15 27.90 -3.31
N GLN A 285 14.37 27.97 -4.39
CA GLN A 285 14.49 29.03 -5.40
C GLN A 285 14.18 30.40 -4.80
N ASN A 286 13.14 30.51 -3.96
CA ASN A 286 12.80 31.73 -3.24
C ASN A 286 13.94 32.17 -2.32
N LEU A 287 14.42 31.27 -1.46
CA LEU A 287 15.54 31.53 -0.54
C LEU A 287 16.81 31.93 -1.28
N ALA A 288 17.14 31.24 -2.38
CA ALA A 288 18.32 31.55 -3.19
C ALA A 288 18.22 32.92 -3.86
N ALA A 289 17.01 33.39 -4.20
CA ALA A 289 16.81 34.74 -4.72
C ALA A 289 16.96 35.79 -3.62
N GLN A 290 16.40 35.56 -2.43
CA GLN A 290 16.52 36.45 -1.26
C GLN A 290 17.98 36.56 -0.80
N ALA A 291 18.69 35.44 -0.68
CA ALA A 291 20.10 35.41 -0.31
C ALA A 291 20.98 36.18 -1.31
N ARG A 292 20.70 36.06 -2.62
CA ARG A 292 21.44 36.80 -3.66
C ARG A 292 21.15 38.31 -3.66
N LYS A 293 19.92 38.71 -3.35
CA LYS A 293 19.47 40.11 -3.44
C LYS A 293 19.72 40.90 -2.16
N PHE A 294 19.53 40.28 -1.01
CA PHE A 294 19.54 40.95 0.30
C PHE A 294 20.58 40.37 1.28
N GLY A 295 21.20 39.24 0.97
CA GLY A 295 22.22 38.63 1.84
C GLY A 295 21.66 37.91 3.06
N HIS A 296 20.36 37.62 3.10
CA HIS A 296 19.69 36.92 4.21
C HIS A 296 18.97 35.66 3.72
N LEU A 297 18.92 34.63 4.56
CA LEU A 297 18.29 33.34 4.28
C LEU A 297 16.84 33.33 4.82
N GLN A 298 16.05 34.29 4.35
CA GLN A 298 14.66 34.49 4.76
C GLN A 298 13.74 34.33 3.53
N LEU A 299 12.50 33.90 3.75
CA LEU A 299 11.45 33.96 2.74
C LEU A 299 11.13 35.41 2.39
N SER A 300 10.53 35.61 1.21
CA SER A 300 10.38 36.94 0.63
C SER A 300 9.28 37.82 1.23
N ASP A 301 8.44 37.29 2.13
CA ASP A 301 7.22 37.93 2.64
C ASP A 301 6.26 38.40 1.53
N THR A 302 6.22 37.62 0.45
CA THR A 302 5.35 37.87 -0.71
C THR A 302 4.45 36.67 -0.97
N SER A 303 3.31 36.91 -1.60
CA SER A 303 2.43 35.86 -2.09
C SER A 303 2.11 36.09 -3.55
N ASP A 304 2.13 35.02 -4.35
CA ASP A 304 1.50 35.00 -5.67
C ASP A 304 0.00 35.32 -5.55
N ASP A 305 -0.61 35.74 -6.66
CA ASP A 305 -2.05 35.90 -6.74
C ASP A 305 -2.76 34.55 -6.59
N SER A 306 -3.69 34.45 -5.63
CA SER A 306 -4.48 33.24 -5.36
C SER A 306 -3.61 31.98 -5.10
N PRO A 307 -2.71 32.03 -4.11
CA PRO A 307 -1.72 30.97 -3.86
C PRO A 307 -2.45 29.71 -3.41
N ASN A 308 -2.11 28.55 -3.97
CA ASN A 308 -2.61 27.27 -3.44
C ASN A 308 -1.64 26.63 -2.45
N ILE A 309 -0.54 27.31 -2.15
CA ILE A 309 0.50 26.88 -1.22
C ILE A 309 0.91 28.08 -0.39
N LEU A 310 0.93 27.93 0.92
CA LEU A 310 1.53 28.89 1.86
C LEU A 310 2.66 28.19 2.60
N VAL A 311 3.82 28.83 2.70
CA VAL A 311 4.98 28.35 3.43
C VAL A 311 5.36 29.40 4.46
N PHE A 312 5.52 28.97 5.71
CA PHE A 312 5.91 29.81 6.85
C PHE A 312 7.30 29.37 7.31
N GLN A 313 8.29 30.24 7.17
CA GLN A 313 9.60 30.06 7.76
C GLN A 313 9.57 30.54 9.21
N ILE A 314 9.92 29.67 10.13
CA ILE A 314 9.88 29.91 11.57
C ILE A 314 11.29 29.69 12.13
N SER A 315 11.83 30.72 12.77
CA SER A 315 13.21 30.75 13.27
C SER A 315 13.24 31.22 14.72
N GLY A 316 14.05 30.62 15.58
CA GLY A 316 14.13 30.96 17.00
C GLY A 316 15.42 30.47 17.63
N ARG A 317 15.80 30.98 18.82
CA ARG A 317 17.02 30.51 19.52
C ARG A 317 16.77 29.15 20.16
N ILE A 318 17.65 28.17 19.92
CA ILE A 318 17.55 26.85 20.57
C ILE A 318 17.88 26.96 22.07
N PRO A 319 17.15 26.28 22.96
CA PRO A 319 15.98 25.44 22.68
C PRO A 319 14.70 26.27 22.56
N PHE A 320 13.78 25.84 21.69
CA PHE A 320 12.44 26.41 21.60
C PHE A 320 11.39 25.36 21.24
N LYS A 321 10.13 25.69 21.52
CA LYS A 321 8.95 24.89 21.18
C LYS A 321 7.89 25.73 20.52
N MET A 322 7.20 25.16 19.54
CA MET A 322 6.03 25.77 18.93
C MET A 322 4.93 24.74 18.73
N ASP A 323 3.69 25.23 18.77
CA ASP A 323 2.50 24.46 18.47
C ASP A 323 1.81 25.04 17.23
N ILE A 324 1.48 24.17 16.29
CA ILE A 324 0.72 24.50 15.10
C ILE A 324 -0.63 23.80 15.21
N ALA A 325 -1.70 24.56 15.34
CA ALA A 325 -3.06 24.04 15.49
C ALA A 325 -3.90 24.33 14.25
N PHE A 326 -4.47 23.28 13.66
CA PHE A 326 -5.46 23.36 12.60
C PHE A 326 -6.85 23.12 13.19
N VAL A 327 -7.73 24.08 12.99
CA VAL A 327 -9.09 24.06 13.51
C VAL A 327 -10.07 24.18 12.36
N SER A 328 -10.97 23.20 12.25
CA SER A 328 -11.99 23.04 11.21
C SER A 328 -13.37 23.55 11.67
N GLY A 329 -14.35 23.68 10.78
CA GLY A 329 -15.70 24.15 11.11
C GLY A 329 -15.73 25.58 11.67
N THR A 330 -14.86 26.47 11.18
CA THR A 330 -14.71 27.85 11.69
C THR A 330 -15.77 28.82 11.21
N ASP A 331 -16.73 28.35 10.41
CA ASP A 331 -17.92 29.12 9.99
C ASP A 331 -18.89 29.43 11.16
N SER A 332 -18.58 28.95 12.37
CA SER A 332 -19.36 29.08 13.60
C SER A 332 -18.80 30.16 14.56
N GLU A 333 -19.34 30.27 15.79
CA GLU A 333 -18.99 31.31 16.76
C GLU A 333 -17.48 31.39 17.07
N SER A 334 -16.88 32.58 16.95
CA SER A 334 -15.44 32.81 17.11
C SER A 334 -14.89 32.45 18.51
N SER A 335 -15.69 32.54 19.56
CA SER A 335 -15.33 32.13 20.93
C SER A 335 -15.00 30.65 21.02
N ARG A 336 -15.72 29.80 20.26
CA ARG A 336 -15.48 28.35 20.22
C ARG A 336 -14.21 27.99 19.46
N VAL A 337 -13.85 28.79 18.45
CA VAL A 337 -12.57 28.61 17.73
C VAL A 337 -11.42 28.83 18.70
N LYS A 338 -11.42 29.94 19.45
CA LYS A 338 -10.38 30.25 20.44
C LYS A 338 -10.23 29.16 21.51
N GLU A 339 -11.35 28.69 22.08
CA GLU A 339 -11.32 27.61 23.07
C GLU A 339 -10.68 26.32 22.52
N ARG A 340 -11.02 25.95 21.28
CA ARG A 340 -10.44 24.77 20.63
C ARG A 340 -8.96 24.94 20.33
N VAL A 341 -8.52 26.12 19.87
CA VAL A 341 -7.09 26.43 19.70
C VAL A 341 -6.36 26.27 21.04
N SER A 342 -6.83 26.92 22.11
CA SER A 342 -6.20 26.80 23.45
C SER A 342 -6.16 25.37 23.97
N SER A 343 -7.11 24.52 23.57
CA SER A 343 -7.11 23.10 23.93
C SER A 343 -6.09 22.26 23.16
N LEU A 344 -5.58 22.78 22.05
CA LEU A 344 -4.67 22.16 21.10
C LEU A 344 -3.26 22.78 21.14
N THR A 345 -2.99 23.68 22.08
CA THR A 345 -1.70 24.35 22.25
C THR A 345 -1.26 24.36 23.73
N GLY A 346 -0.03 24.81 23.99
CA GLY A 346 0.47 25.13 25.31
C GLY A 346 0.47 23.94 26.29
N THR A 347 0.16 24.20 27.55
CA THR A 347 0.20 23.17 28.60
C THR A 347 -0.87 22.09 28.44
N ILE A 348 -2.01 22.42 27.81
CA ILE A 348 -3.10 21.47 27.59
C ILE A 348 -2.67 20.41 26.56
N LEU A 349 -2.12 20.84 25.43
CA LEU A 349 -1.54 19.91 24.44
C LEU A 349 -0.45 19.03 25.07
N ALA A 350 0.40 19.61 25.93
CA ALA A 350 1.44 18.85 26.63
C ALA A 350 0.86 17.69 27.46
N SER A 351 -0.21 17.95 28.20
CA SER A 351 -0.89 16.96 29.02
C SER A 351 -1.52 15.85 28.16
N GLN A 352 -2.20 16.23 27.07
CA GLN A 352 -2.85 15.27 26.18
C GLN A 352 -1.83 14.37 25.45
N LEU A 353 -0.72 14.93 24.99
CA LEU A 353 0.36 14.14 24.38
C LEU A 353 0.97 13.14 25.37
N ASN A 354 1.17 13.53 26.63
CA ASN A 354 1.68 12.64 27.68
C ASN A 354 0.69 11.52 28.00
N GLU A 355 -0.61 11.83 28.06
CA GLU A 355 -1.67 10.84 28.26
C GLU A 355 -1.70 9.82 27.11
N LYS A 356 -1.66 10.29 25.86
CA LYS A 356 -1.64 9.44 24.68
C LYS A 356 -0.39 8.56 24.59
N GLN A 357 0.77 9.08 25.01
CA GLN A 357 1.98 8.29 25.11
C GLN A 357 1.82 7.14 26.13
N LYS A 358 1.20 7.41 27.28
CA LYS A 358 0.91 6.39 28.29
C LYS A 358 -0.09 5.36 27.77
N GLU A 359 -1.16 5.82 27.12
CA GLU A 359 -2.17 4.96 26.48
C GLU A 359 -1.52 4.00 25.47
N PHE A 360 -0.66 4.52 24.59
CA PHE A 360 0.09 3.69 23.63
C PHE A 360 0.93 2.64 24.35
N ASN A 361 1.68 3.03 25.38
CA ASN A 361 2.56 2.14 26.11
C ASN A 361 1.81 0.98 26.78
N ASP A 362 0.67 1.29 27.40
CA ASP A 362 -0.18 0.31 28.08
C ASP A 362 -0.87 -0.63 27.07
N ARG A 363 -1.35 -0.08 25.94
CA ARG A 363 -1.94 -0.88 24.85
C ARG A 363 -0.90 -1.77 24.18
N PHE A 364 0.32 -1.28 23.95
CA PHE A 364 1.39 -2.05 23.31
C PHE A 364 1.75 -3.30 24.13
N LYS A 365 1.90 -3.15 25.44
CA LYS A 365 2.13 -4.30 26.34
C LYS A 365 0.97 -5.30 26.30
N ARG A 366 -0.27 -4.81 26.26
CA ARG A 366 -1.48 -5.64 26.24
C ARG A 366 -1.65 -6.42 24.93
N CYS A 367 -1.51 -5.77 23.78
CA CYS A 367 -1.70 -6.38 22.45
C CYS A 367 -0.68 -7.48 22.17
N PHE A 368 0.56 -7.29 22.63
CA PHE A 368 1.67 -8.21 22.34
C PHE A 368 2.06 -9.10 23.52
N ASN A 369 1.29 -9.07 24.63
CA ASN A 369 1.50 -9.85 25.85
C ASN A 369 2.99 -9.98 26.25
N LEU A 370 3.73 -8.87 26.14
CA LEU A 370 5.17 -8.86 26.36
C LEU A 370 5.41 -9.04 27.85
N THR A 371 5.79 -10.26 28.25
CA THR A 371 6.11 -10.60 29.65
C THR A 371 7.31 -9.79 30.14
N ASP A 372 7.47 -9.66 31.46
CA ASP A 372 8.63 -9.00 32.11
C ASP A 372 10.00 -9.66 31.81
N LYS A 373 10.05 -10.64 30.90
CA LYS A 373 11.26 -11.38 30.47
C LYS A 373 12.08 -10.64 29.41
N LEU A 374 11.57 -9.57 28.81
CA LEU A 374 12.32 -8.74 27.86
C LEU A 374 12.99 -7.58 28.58
N ASP A 375 14.23 -7.29 28.21
CA ASP A 375 14.96 -6.14 28.73
C ASP A 375 14.38 -4.81 28.19
N SER A 376 14.76 -3.71 28.84
CA SER A 376 14.26 -2.37 28.49
C SER A 376 14.67 -1.90 27.09
N GLU A 377 15.83 -2.33 26.59
CA GLU A 377 16.29 -1.97 25.24
C GLU A 377 15.41 -2.68 24.21
N SER A 378 15.18 -3.99 24.35
CA SER A 378 14.26 -4.77 23.52
C SER A 378 12.87 -4.15 23.46
N MET A 379 12.34 -3.70 24.61
CA MET A 379 11.04 -3.00 24.67
C MET A 379 11.05 -1.67 23.93
N THR A 380 12.14 -0.92 23.99
CA THR A 380 12.29 0.37 23.30
C THR A 380 12.34 0.17 21.79
N VAL A 381 13.14 -0.80 21.33
CA VAL A 381 13.24 -1.17 19.92
C VAL A 381 11.90 -1.71 19.38
N GLY A 382 11.20 -2.53 20.16
CA GLY A 382 9.89 -3.04 19.79
C GLY A 382 8.84 -1.94 19.57
N LYS A 383 8.78 -0.96 20.48
CA LYS A 383 7.89 0.22 20.32
C LYS A 383 8.27 1.07 19.12
N ALA A 384 9.57 1.32 18.91
CA ALA A 384 10.03 2.09 17.77
C ALA A 384 9.75 1.37 16.43
N ALA A 385 9.96 0.06 16.36
CA ALA A 385 9.63 -0.73 15.16
C ALA A 385 8.13 -0.65 14.83
N PHE A 386 7.28 -0.86 15.84
CA PHE A 386 5.83 -0.82 15.67
C PHE A 386 5.28 0.59 15.41
N GLY A 387 5.77 1.60 16.13
CA GLY A 387 5.42 3.00 15.93
C GLY A 387 5.78 3.47 14.52
N ASN A 388 6.95 3.10 14.01
CA ASN A 388 7.32 3.39 12.61
C ASN A 388 6.48 2.62 11.59
N LEU A 389 6.07 1.38 11.86
CA LEU A 389 5.13 0.68 10.98
C LEU A 389 3.80 1.45 10.85
N LEU A 390 3.20 1.84 11.98
CA LEU A 390 1.93 2.58 11.99
C LEU A 390 2.08 4.00 11.41
N GLY A 391 3.16 4.71 11.76
CA GLY A 391 3.46 6.02 11.20
C GLY A 391 3.99 6.00 9.76
N GLY A 392 4.21 4.80 9.20
CA GLY A 392 4.51 4.56 7.79
C GLY A 392 3.26 4.29 6.94
N ILE A 393 2.07 4.19 7.54
CA ILE A 393 0.82 4.04 6.79
C ILE A 393 0.57 5.32 5.98
N GLY A 394 0.38 5.15 4.68
CA GLY A 394 0.12 6.23 3.72
C GLY A 394 -1.25 6.13 3.07
N TYR A 395 -1.65 7.23 2.43
CA TYR A 395 -2.83 7.31 1.58
C TYR A 395 -2.39 7.86 0.22
N PHE A 396 -2.70 7.10 -0.82
CA PHE A 396 -2.27 7.35 -2.19
C PHE A 396 -3.48 7.40 -3.12
N TYR A 397 -3.39 8.23 -4.16
CA TYR A 397 -4.42 8.33 -5.20
C TYR A 397 -3.77 8.55 -6.55
N GLY A 398 -4.18 7.80 -7.56
CA GLY A 398 -3.62 7.91 -8.91
C GLY A 398 -3.95 6.70 -9.80
N GLN A 399 -3.14 6.52 -10.84
CA GLN A 399 -3.30 5.46 -11.84
C GLN A 399 -1.98 4.72 -12.05
N SER A 400 -1.98 3.41 -11.82
CA SER A 400 -0.84 2.55 -12.14
C SER A 400 -0.65 2.41 -13.66
N LYS A 401 0.61 2.33 -14.12
CA LYS A 401 0.94 2.12 -15.53
C LYS A 401 1.19 0.64 -15.82
N ILE A 402 0.48 0.08 -16.80
CA ILE A 402 0.50 -1.34 -17.13
C ILE A 402 1.19 -1.56 -18.46
N SER A 403 2.15 -2.48 -18.50
CA SER A 403 2.87 -2.84 -19.72
C SER A 403 1.93 -3.45 -20.75
N LEU A 404 2.14 -3.10 -22.02
CA LEU A 404 1.47 -3.75 -23.13
C LEU A 404 2.18 -5.05 -23.57
N PRO A 405 1.47 -6.05 -24.11
CA PRO A 405 2.10 -7.17 -24.79
C PRO A 405 2.94 -6.69 -25.99
N ARG A 406 4.09 -7.32 -26.27
CA ARG A 406 5.01 -6.93 -27.36
C ARG A 406 4.38 -6.82 -28.76
N ASN A 407 3.22 -7.41 -28.99
CA ASN A 407 2.52 -7.43 -30.28
C ASN A 407 1.31 -6.46 -30.35
N SER A 408 1.18 -5.50 -29.42
CA SER A 408 0.05 -4.57 -29.42
C SER A 408 0.25 -3.44 -30.44
N ASN A 409 -0.56 -3.42 -31.50
CA ASN A 409 -0.66 -2.34 -32.48
C ASN A 409 -1.45 -1.14 -31.92
N LEU A 410 -0.96 -0.49 -30.86
CA LEU A 410 -1.58 0.75 -30.35
C LEU A 410 -1.00 1.96 -31.09
N LYS A 411 -1.90 2.85 -31.53
CA LYS A 411 -1.61 4.04 -32.35
C LYS A 411 -1.06 5.23 -31.56
N SER A 412 -1.06 5.18 -30.23
CA SER A 412 -0.44 6.21 -29.38
C SER A 412 1.01 5.81 -29.09
N GLY A 413 1.94 6.76 -29.19
CA GLY A 413 3.37 6.53 -28.93
C GLY A 413 3.73 6.15 -27.47
N ASP A 414 2.74 5.80 -26.65
CA ASP A 414 2.90 5.36 -25.26
C ASP A 414 2.92 3.83 -25.18
N ASN A 415 3.93 3.27 -24.52
CA ASN A 415 4.13 1.82 -24.38
C ASN A 415 3.32 1.17 -23.23
N PHE A 416 2.26 1.84 -22.73
CA PHE A 416 1.52 1.40 -21.55
C PHE A 416 0.02 1.75 -21.58
N LEU A 417 -0.76 1.08 -20.73
CA LEU A 417 -2.15 1.43 -20.40
C LEU A 417 -2.24 1.94 -18.97
N SER A 418 -3.05 2.96 -18.72
CA SER A 418 -3.33 3.41 -17.35
C SER A 418 -4.48 2.61 -16.74
N TYR A 419 -4.32 2.17 -15.49
CA TYR A 419 -5.43 1.73 -14.64
C TYR A 419 -6.45 2.85 -14.43
N TRP A 420 -7.63 2.52 -13.90
CA TRP A 420 -8.58 3.53 -13.43
C TRP A 420 -7.99 4.33 -12.24
N PRO A 421 -8.41 5.59 -12.03
CA PRO A 421 -8.04 6.31 -10.82
C PRO A 421 -8.51 5.56 -9.58
N ALA A 422 -7.60 5.27 -8.67
CA ALA A 422 -7.87 4.47 -7.49
C ALA A 422 -7.15 5.01 -6.26
N GLU A 423 -7.74 4.71 -5.11
CA GLU A 423 -7.23 5.05 -3.78
C GLU A 423 -6.52 3.83 -3.18
N LEU A 424 -5.49 4.06 -2.39
CA LEU A 424 -4.83 3.03 -1.60
C LEU A 424 -4.45 3.59 -0.23
N TYR A 425 -5.02 3.01 0.83
CA TYR A 425 -4.59 3.19 2.20
C TYR A 425 -3.78 1.96 2.61
N THR A 426 -2.48 2.11 2.90
CA THR A 426 -1.57 0.97 3.09
C THR A 426 -0.32 1.32 3.89
N ALA A 427 0.26 0.35 4.59
CA ALA A 427 1.63 0.48 5.10
C ALA A 427 2.65 0.45 3.95
N VAL A 428 3.86 0.96 4.23
CA VAL A 428 4.97 0.97 3.26
C VAL A 428 6.19 0.25 3.83
N PRO A 429 7.00 -0.47 3.02
CA PRO A 429 8.15 -1.22 3.55
C PRO A 429 9.21 -0.31 4.19
N SER A 430 9.45 0.85 3.57
CA SER A 430 10.43 1.84 4.06
C SER A 430 10.11 3.24 3.55
N ARG A 431 10.09 4.22 4.46
CA ARG A 431 9.85 5.64 4.16
C ARG A 431 10.85 6.28 3.19
N PRO A 432 12.19 6.12 3.33
CA PRO A 432 13.14 6.76 2.42
C PRO A 432 13.18 6.20 1.00
N PHE A 433 12.96 4.89 0.83
CA PHE A 433 13.24 4.21 -0.45
C PHE A 433 11.99 3.57 -1.09
N PHE A 434 11.09 3.03 -0.29
CA PHE A 434 9.87 2.35 -0.72
C PHE A 434 8.59 2.99 -0.16
N PRO A 435 8.34 4.31 -0.28
CA PRO A 435 7.17 4.96 0.32
C PRO A 435 5.88 4.74 -0.50
N ARG A 436 5.55 3.48 -0.78
CA ARG A 436 4.42 3.04 -1.61
C ARG A 436 4.00 1.62 -1.27
N GLY A 437 2.85 1.19 -1.77
CA GLY A 437 2.31 -0.14 -1.50
C GLY A 437 3.05 -1.24 -2.25
N PHE A 438 3.45 -2.30 -1.53
CA PHE A 438 3.97 -3.54 -2.09
C PHE A 438 3.10 -4.72 -1.62
N LEU A 439 2.54 -5.47 -2.57
CA LEU A 439 1.48 -6.44 -2.29
C LEU A 439 1.92 -7.55 -1.33
N TRP A 440 3.09 -8.14 -1.55
CA TRP A 440 3.56 -9.24 -0.70
C TRP A 440 4.12 -8.77 0.65
N ASP A 441 4.67 -7.55 0.74
CA ASP A 441 5.09 -6.96 2.01
C ASP A 441 3.87 -6.76 2.94
N GLU A 442 2.74 -6.35 2.37
CA GLU A 442 1.57 -5.95 3.14
C GLU A 442 1.01 -7.09 4.01
N GLY A 443 1.02 -8.33 3.54
CA GLY A 443 0.60 -9.47 4.38
C GLY A 443 1.41 -9.58 5.67
N PHE A 444 2.72 -9.28 5.64
CA PHE A 444 3.56 -9.26 6.83
C PHE A 444 3.32 -8.04 7.70
N HIS A 445 2.99 -6.88 7.12
CA HIS A 445 2.57 -5.69 7.88
C HIS A 445 1.29 -5.99 8.67
N GLN A 446 0.32 -6.61 8.01
CA GLN A 446 -0.99 -6.86 8.58
C GLN A 446 -0.97 -7.90 9.71
N LEU A 447 0.00 -8.83 9.71
CA LEU A 447 0.24 -9.71 10.86
C LEU A 447 0.52 -8.96 12.16
N LEU A 448 1.02 -7.72 12.11
CA LEU A 448 1.21 -6.88 13.30
C LEU A 448 0.01 -5.97 13.56
N ILE A 449 -0.46 -5.27 12.53
CA ILE A 449 -1.50 -4.26 12.64
C ILE A 449 -2.80 -4.87 13.17
N ARG A 450 -3.15 -6.10 12.77
CA ARG A 450 -4.37 -6.77 13.24
C ARG A 450 -4.45 -6.99 14.75
N HIS A 451 -3.31 -7.09 15.45
CA HIS A 451 -3.26 -7.24 16.91
C HIS A 451 -3.50 -5.92 17.63
N TRP A 452 -3.22 -4.81 16.95
CA TRP A 452 -3.40 -3.48 17.47
C TRP A 452 -4.80 -2.96 17.19
N ASP A 453 -5.21 -2.96 15.92
CA ASP A 453 -6.48 -2.42 15.46
C ASP A 453 -6.98 -3.22 14.25
N ILE A 454 -7.98 -4.08 14.48
CA ILE A 454 -8.52 -4.95 13.43
C ILE A 454 -9.20 -4.16 12.32
N HIS A 455 -9.85 -3.03 12.63
CA HIS A 455 -10.54 -2.20 11.64
C HIS A 455 -9.55 -1.52 10.69
N ILE A 456 -8.42 -1.01 11.18
CA ILE A 456 -7.33 -0.51 10.31
C ILE A 456 -6.82 -1.63 9.41
N SER A 457 -6.67 -2.85 9.95
CA SER A 457 -6.18 -3.99 9.16
C SER A 457 -7.14 -4.37 8.03
N LEU A 458 -8.44 -4.49 8.33
CA LEU A 458 -9.46 -4.81 7.33
C LEU A 458 -9.63 -3.68 6.30
N ASP A 459 -9.48 -2.42 6.71
CA ASP A 459 -9.55 -1.25 5.83
C ASP A 459 -8.42 -1.28 4.78
N ILE A 460 -7.19 -1.58 5.21
CA ILE A 460 -6.04 -1.72 4.31
C ILE A 460 -6.23 -2.91 3.36
N ILE A 461 -6.64 -4.08 3.87
CA ILE A 461 -6.88 -5.27 3.03
C ILE A 461 -8.00 -4.96 2.01
N GLY A 462 -9.06 -4.26 2.43
CA GLY A 462 -10.16 -3.84 1.55
C GLY A 462 -9.69 -2.96 0.39
N HIS A 463 -8.83 -1.97 0.65
CA HIS A 463 -8.24 -1.14 -0.40
C HIS A 463 -7.46 -1.97 -1.42
N TRP A 464 -6.63 -2.92 -0.95
CA TRP A 464 -5.87 -3.80 -1.86
C TRP A 464 -6.79 -4.65 -2.74
N LEU A 465 -7.87 -5.22 -2.18
CA LEU A 465 -8.82 -6.04 -2.95
C LEU A 465 -9.63 -5.23 -3.97
N ASP A 466 -9.87 -3.94 -3.71
CA ASP A 466 -10.57 -3.05 -4.63
C ASP A 466 -9.70 -2.56 -5.81
N LEU A 467 -8.38 -2.80 -5.77
CA LEU A 467 -7.45 -2.57 -6.89
C LEU A 467 -7.42 -3.72 -7.92
N MET A 468 -8.19 -4.78 -7.68
CA MET A 468 -8.27 -5.95 -8.54
C MET A 468 -8.98 -5.65 -9.87
N ASN A 469 -8.38 -6.13 -10.97
CA ASN A 469 -9.05 -6.09 -12.28
C ASN A 469 -10.00 -7.27 -12.49
N VAL A 470 -10.75 -7.26 -13.59
CA VAL A 470 -11.72 -8.32 -13.94
C VAL A 470 -11.11 -9.72 -14.08
N ASP A 471 -9.79 -9.83 -14.26
CA ASP A 471 -9.10 -11.12 -14.36
C ASP A 471 -8.66 -11.67 -12.99
N GLY A 472 -8.86 -10.91 -11.90
CA GLY A 472 -8.41 -11.29 -10.56
C GLY A 472 -6.97 -10.86 -10.24
N TRP A 473 -6.33 -10.07 -11.11
CA TRP A 473 -4.95 -9.61 -10.92
C TRP A 473 -4.88 -8.30 -10.15
N ILE A 474 -3.86 -8.18 -9.30
CA ILE A 474 -3.50 -6.97 -8.55
C ILE A 474 -2.03 -6.65 -8.86
N PRO A 475 -1.69 -5.42 -9.31
CA PRO A 475 -0.30 -5.04 -9.51
C PRO A 475 0.53 -5.16 -8.22
N ARG A 476 1.73 -5.74 -8.33
CA ARG A 476 2.60 -6.02 -7.18
C ARG A 476 3.09 -4.77 -6.45
N GLU A 477 3.25 -3.67 -7.19
CA GLU A 477 3.79 -2.41 -6.70
C GLU A 477 2.87 -1.26 -7.14
N GLN A 478 2.34 -0.52 -6.18
CA GLN A 478 1.31 0.48 -6.40
C GLN A 478 1.92 1.88 -6.43
N ILE A 479 2.16 2.40 -7.63
CA ILE A 479 2.79 3.70 -7.86
C ILE A 479 1.70 4.71 -8.25
N LEU A 480 1.05 5.27 -7.23
CA LEU A 480 -0.13 6.11 -7.39
C LEU A 480 0.18 7.58 -7.09
N GLY A 481 0.14 8.41 -8.12
CA GLY A 481 0.35 9.86 -8.02
C GLY A 481 1.80 10.30 -8.21
N ALA A 482 1.99 11.61 -8.38
CA ALA A 482 3.28 12.20 -8.74
C ALA A 482 4.36 12.02 -7.66
N GLU A 483 3.98 12.08 -6.37
CA GLU A 483 4.91 11.88 -5.26
C GLU A 483 5.46 10.45 -5.18
N ALA A 484 4.64 9.44 -5.49
CA ALA A 484 5.11 8.07 -5.55
C ALA A 484 6.00 7.87 -6.78
N LEU A 485 5.60 8.42 -7.93
CA LEU A 485 6.32 8.29 -9.19
C LEU A 485 7.72 8.90 -9.15
N SER A 486 7.92 10.02 -8.43
CA SER A 486 9.24 10.67 -8.30
C SER A 486 10.28 9.85 -7.53
N LYS A 487 9.85 8.76 -6.85
CA LYS A 487 10.70 7.86 -6.08
C LYS A 487 10.99 6.53 -6.78
N VAL A 488 10.58 6.37 -8.04
CA VAL A 488 10.75 5.12 -8.78
C VAL A 488 11.51 5.37 -10.08
N PRO A 489 12.64 4.68 -10.32
CA PRO A 489 13.29 4.68 -11.63
C PRO A 489 12.32 4.22 -12.73
N GLU A 490 12.42 4.82 -13.92
CA GLU A 490 11.45 4.66 -15.00
C GLU A 490 11.25 3.18 -15.40
N GLU A 491 12.30 2.37 -15.34
CA GLU A 491 12.29 0.95 -15.69
C GLU A 491 11.41 0.09 -14.77
N PHE A 492 11.11 0.54 -13.54
CA PHE A 492 10.29 -0.20 -12.57
C PHE A 492 8.84 0.30 -12.49
N VAL A 493 8.50 1.37 -13.22
CA VAL A 493 7.16 1.96 -13.17
C VAL A 493 6.12 1.03 -13.79
N LEU A 494 6.46 0.36 -14.90
CA LEU A 494 5.52 -0.49 -15.63
C LEU A 494 5.24 -1.79 -14.87
N GLN A 495 3.95 -2.05 -14.63
CA GLN A 495 3.48 -3.27 -14.01
C GLN A 495 3.08 -4.29 -15.09
N HIS A 496 3.50 -5.55 -14.90
CA HIS A 496 3.28 -6.62 -15.87
C HIS A 496 2.16 -7.57 -15.42
N PRO A 497 1.04 -7.67 -16.17
CA PRO A 497 -0.14 -8.45 -15.75
C PRO A 497 0.07 -9.97 -15.76
N THR A 498 1.15 -10.46 -16.39
CA THR A 498 1.56 -11.86 -16.32
C THR A 498 2.28 -12.20 -15.02
N ASN A 499 2.78 -11.20 -14.30
CA ASN A 499 3.61 -11.40 -13.12
C ASN A 499 2.72 -11.42 -11.86
N GLY A 500 2.84 -12.50 -11.10
CA GLY A 500 2.26 -12.59 -9.76
C GLY A 500 3.17 -12.02 -8.68
N ASN A 501 2.73 -12.13 -7.43
CA ASN A 501 3.55 -11.88 -6.24
C ASN A 501 3.06 -12.77 -5.09
N PRO A 502 3.89 -13.21 -4.12
CA PRO A 502 3.41 -14.08 -3.04
C PRO A 502 2.15 -13.52 -2.38
N PRO A 503 1.05 -14.30 -2.29
CA PRO A 503 -0.24 -13.82 -1.86
C PRO A 503 -0.32 -13.79 -0.32
N THR A 504 0.59 -13.03 0.30
CA THR A 504 0.81 -13.01 1.76
C THR A 504 -0.37 -12.44 2.55
N LEU A 505 -1.31 -11.72 1.91
CA LEU A 505 -2.58 -11.34 2.55
C LEU A 505 -3.35 -12.56 3.06
N PHE A 506 -3.18 -13.74 2.46
CA PHE A 506 -3.77 -14.98 3.00
C PHE A 506 -3.14 -15.42 4.33
N LEU A 507 -1.91 -14.99 4.67
CA LEU A 507 -1.32 -15.26 6.00
C LEU A 507 -2.19 -14.62 7.09
N VAL A 508 -2.49 -13.33 6.95
CA VAL A 508 -3.27 -12.59 7.94
C VAL A 508 -4.75 -12.97 7.90
N LEU A 509 -5.34 -13.21 6.73
CA LEU A 509 -6.73 -13.64 6.62
C LEU A 509 -6.95 -15.00 7.29
N ARG A 510 -6.04 -15.96 7.10
CA ARG A 510 -6.08 -17.27 7.76
C ARG A 510 -6.00 -17.11 9.27
N ASP A 511 -5.08 -16.27 9.75
CA ASP A 511 -4.92 -15.99 11.18
C ASP A 511 -6.16 -15.31 11.80
N ILE A 512 -6.80 -14.38 11.10
CA ILE A 512 -8.07 -13.75 11.49
C ILE A 512 -9.17 -14.82 11.60
N VAL A 513 -9.32 -15.68 10.58
CA VAL A 513 -10.35 -16.74 10.58
C VAL A 513 -10.16 -17.71 11.76
N CYS A 514 -8.93 -18.10 12.07
CA CYS A 514 -8.69 -18.94 13.25
C CYS A 514 -8.93 -18.20 14.56
N SER A 515 -8.58 -16.92 14.63
CA SER A 515 -8.85 -16.08 15.80
C SER A 515 -10.35 -15.95 16.06
N VAL A 516 -11.17 -15.84 15.01
CA VAL A 516 -12.65 -15.92 15.11
C VAL A 516 -13.07 -17.28 15.67
N LYS A 517 -12.60 -18.39 15.09
CA LYS A 517 -12.93 -19.75 15.56
C LYS A 517 -12.52 -20.02 17.01
N LYS A 518 -11.45 -19.37 17.47
CA LYS A 518 -10.94 -19.44 18.86
C LYS A 518 -11.55 -18.39 19.79
N ASN A 519 -12.59 -17.66 19.36
CA ASN A 519 -13.27 -16.62 20.14
C ASN A 519 -12.32 -15.55 20.70
N LYS A 520 -11.36 -15.10 19.88
CA LYS A 520 -10.39 -14.05 20.25
C LYS A 520 -10.89 -12.62 20.00
N PHE A 521 -12.03 -12.47 19.35
CA PHE A 521 -12.68 -11.20 19.05
C PHE A 521 -13.98 -11.05 19.84
N THR A 522 -14.41 -9.82 20.06
CA THR A 522 -15.73 -9.52 20.60
C THR A 522 -16.84 -9.95 19.63
N ALA A 523 -18.09 -9.99 20.10
CA ALA A 523 -19.24 -10.35 19.26
C ALA A 523 -19.42 -9.36 18.10
N VAL A 524 -19.21 -8.05 18.35
CA VAL A 524 -19.32 -7.00 17.33
C VAL A 524 -18.23 -7.17 16.27
N GLU A 525 -16.97 -7.27 16.69
CA GLU A 525 -15.85 -7.49 15.76
C GLU A 525 -16.04 -8.77 14.94
N THR A 526 -16.56 -9.85 15.54
CA THR A 526 -16.82 -11.11 14.83
C THR A 526 -17.86 -10.93 13.72
N LEU A 527 -18.92 -10.16 13.97
CA LEU A 527 -19.94 -9.84 12.96
C LEU A 527 -19.36 -8.98 11.84
N GLU A 528 -18.57 -7.97 12.17
CA GLU A 528 -17.91 -7.09 11.20
C GLU A 528 -16.89 -7.83 10.34
N ILE A 529 -16.05 -8.68 10.95
CA ILE A 529 -15.11 -9.57 10.25
C ILE A 529 -15.89 -10.50 9.31
N SER A 530 -17.00 -11.08 9.77
CA SER A 530 -17.82 -11.97 8.93
C SER A 530 -18.42 -11.22 7.74
N SER A 531 -18.93 -10.00 7.97
CA SER A 531 -19.46 -9.13 6.90
C SER A 531 -18.38 -8.73 5.90
N PHE A 532 -17.19 -8.39 6.38
CA PHE A 532 -16.02 -8.11 5.54
C PHE A 532 -15.65 -9.32 4.69
N LEU A 533 -15.48 -10.49 5.30
CA LEU A 533 -15.12 -11.72 4.61
C LEU A 533 -16.17 -12.11 3.57
N GLU A 534 -17.46 -11.90 3.87
CA GLU A 534 -18.55 -12.15 2.93
C GLU A 534 -18.46 -11.27 1.68
N ARG A 535 -18.20 -9.96 1.85
CA ARG A 535 -18.02 -9.02 0.73
C ARG A 535 -16.73 -9.29 -0.05
N ALA A 536 -15.65 -9.61 0.65
CA ALA A 536 -14.33 -9.87 0.08
C ALA A 536 -14.24 -11.22 -0.65
N PHE A 537 -15.09 -12.20 -0.28
CA PHE A 537 -14.97 -13.59 -0.71
C PHE A 537 -14.82 -13.75 -2.23
N ILE A 538 -15.68 -13.10 -3.02
CA ILE A 538 -15.65 -13.21 -4.48
C ILE A 538 -14.34 -12.68 -5.10
N ARG A 539 -13.73 -11.66 -4.47
CA ARG A 539 -12.43 -11.13 -4.89
C ARG A 539 -11.30 -12.08 -4.48
N LEU A 540 -11.35 -12.63 -3.27
CA LEU A 540 -10.39 -13.63 -2.81
C LEU A 540 -10.41 -14.90 -3.68
N GLU A 541 -11.60 -15.36 -4.08
CA GLU A 541 -11.77 -16.45 -5.04
C GLU A 541 -11.17 -16.07 -6.39
N ALA A 542 -11.48 -14.91 -6.95
CA ALA A 542 -10.93 -14.46 -8.22
C ALA A 542 -9.40 -14.35 -8.20
N TRP A 543 -8.81 -13.87 -7.09
CA TRP A 543 -7.37 -13.78 -6.94
C TRP A 543 -6.72 -15.17 -6.87
N PHE A 544 -7.30 -16.08 -6.09
CA PHE A 544 -6.85 -17.48 -6.05
C PHE A 544 -6.95 -18.13 -7.44
N GLN A 545 -8.08 -17.97 -8.14
CA GLN A 545 -8.27 -18.52 -9.48
C GLN A 545 -7.31 -17.92 -10.49
N TRP A 546 -6.99 -16.63 -10.39
CA TRP A 546 -5.96 -16.02 -11.22
C TRP A 546 -4.61 -16.74 -11.07
N PHE A 547 -4.17 -17.03 -9.84
CA PHE A 547 -2.96 -17.84 -9.65
C PHE A 547 -3.12 -19.26 -10.20
N ASN A 548 -4.22 -19.93 -9.84
CA ASN A 548 -4.48 -21.33 -10.17
C ASN A 548 -4.71 -21.58 -11.67
N THR A 549 -4.92 -20.53 -12.45
CA THR A 549 -5.04 -20.59 -13.91
C THR A 549 -3.79 -20.08 -14.60
N THR A 550 -3.26 -18.93 -14.18
CA THR A 550 -2.17 -18.27 -14.91
C THR A 550 -0.77 -18.71 -14.51
N GLN A 551 -0.59 -19.28 -13.31
CA GLN A 551 0.74 -19.70 -12.81
C GLN A 551 0.88 -21.22 -12.71
N SER A 552 -0.06 -21.97 -13.28
CA SER A 552 -0.06 -23.45 -13.27
C SER A 552 1.03 -24.00 -14.18
N GLY A 553 1.75 -25.01 -13.69
CA GLY A 553 2.77 -25.73 -14.44
C GLY A 553 2.19 -26.87 -15.29
N LYS A 554 3.07 -27.58 -16.00
CA LYS A 554 2.68 -28.70 -16.90
C LYS A 554 2.14 -29.92 -16.17
N ASP A 555 2.70 -30.21 -15.00
CA ASP A 555 2.25 -31.31 -14.17
C ASP A 555 1.08 -30.85 -13.28
N VAL A 556 0.11 -31.74 -13.06
CA VAL A 556 -0.98 -31.48 -12.10
C VAL A 556 -0.39 -31.11 -10.74
N SER A 557 -0.92 -30.07 -10.10
CA SER A 557 -0.46 -29.53 -8.81
C SER A 557 0.95 -28.90 -8.80
N SER A 558 1.55 -28.69 -9.98
CA SER A 558 2.76 -27.88 -10.13
C SER A 558 2.42 -26.44 -10.48
N TYR A 559 3.30 -25.52 -10.09
CA TYR A 559 3.19 -24.09 -10.40
C TYR A 559 4.57 -23.53 -10.74
N PHE A 560 4.60 -22.47 -11.54
CA PHE A 560 5.84 -21.74 -11.82
C PHE A 560 5.59 -20.24 -11.96
N TRP A 561 6.65 -19.48 -11.74
CA TRP A 561 6.62 -18.02 -11.72
C TRP A 561 6.88 -17.50 -13.12
N HIS A 562 5.95 -16.72 -13.67
CA HIS A 562 6.17 -15.99 -14.90
C HIS A 562 7.09 -14.77 -14.69
N GLY A 563 7.66 -14.26 -15.78
CA GLY A 563 8.47 -13.03 -15.80
C GLY A 563 9.99 -13.23 -15.72
N ARG A 564 10.49 -14.47 -15.73
CA ARG A 564 11.94 -14.74 -15.81
C ARG A 564 12.48 -14.52 -17.22
N ASP A 565 13.67 -13.95 -17.34
CA ASP A 565 14.34 -13.71 -18.64
C ASP A 565 15.08 -14.97 -19.12
N ASN A 566 14.51 -15.66 -20.12
CA ASN A 566 15.11 -16.86 -20.71
C ASN A 566 16.22 -16.56 -21.74
N ALA A 567 16.39 -15.30 -22.15
CA ALA A 567 17.31 -14.88 -23.20
C ALA A 567 18.51 -14.08 -22.66
N THR A 568 18.59 -13.86 -21.34
CA THR A 568 19.66 -13.09 -20.73
C THR A 568 21.05 -13.66 -21.01
N THR A 569 21.95 -12.78 -21.42
CA THR A 569 23.38 -13.06 -21.63
C THR A 569 24.25 -12.35 -20.60
N ARG A 570 23.66 -11.56 -19.70
CA ARG A 570 24.37 -10.73 -18.71
C ARG A 570 24.16 -11.22 -17.28
N GLU A 571 23.05 -11.91 -17.01
CA GLU A 571 22.76 -12.45 -15.69
C GLU A 571 23.40 -13.85 -15.52
N LEU A 572 24.08 -14.06 -14.40
CA LEU A 572 24.62 -15.37 -14.02
C LEU A 572 23.50 -16.41 -13.90
N ASN A 573 22.41 -16.03 -13.21
CA ASN A 573 21.17 -16.80 -13.11
C ASN A 573 19.98 -15.84 -13.31
N PRO A 574 19.02 -16.17 -14.20
CA PRO A 574 17.89 -15.27 -14.47
C PRO A 574 17.06 -14.96 -13.22
N LYS A 575 16.81 -13.68 -12.95
CA LYS A 575 16.03 -13.23 -11.79
C LYS A 575 14.57 -13.73 -11.84
N THR A 576 13.93 -13.79 -10.67
CA THR A 576 12.51 -14.16 -10.49
C THR A 576 11.79 -13.13 -9.62
N LEU A 577 11.67 -11.89 -10.12
CA LEU A 577 11.10 -10.74 -9.39
C LEU A 577 9.67 -10.99 -8.89
N SER A 578 8.89 -11.76 -9.65
CA SER A 578 7.52 -12.17 -9.28
C SER A 578 7.47 -12.97 -7.97
N SER A 579 8.53 -13.70 -7.61
CA SER A 579 8.55 -14.48 -6.37
C SER A 579 8.81 -13.65 -5.11
N GLY A 580 9.24 -12.39 -5.23
CA GLY A 580 9.74 -11.58 -4.11
C GLY A 580 11.15 -11.95 -3.62
N LEU A 581 11.72 -13.06 -4.13
CA LEU A 581 13.09 -13.49 -3.88
C LEU A 581 13.94 -13.29 -5.14
N ASP A 582 14.13 -12.03 -5.53
CA ASP A 582 14.59 -11.58 -6.85
C ASP A 582 15.74 -12.38 -7.48
N ASP A 583 16.86 -12.53 -6.78
CA ASP A 583 18.05 -13.23 -7.27
C ASP A 583 18.25 -14.61 -6.62
N TYR A 584 17.26 -15.15 -5.89
CA TYR A 584 17.34 -16.50 -5.35
C TYR A 584 17.55 -17.48 -6.51
N PRO A 585 18.61 -18.31 -6.48
CA PRO A 585 18.94 -19.18 -7.59
C PRO A 585 17.84 -20.19 -7.94
N ARG A 586 17.40 -20.16 -9.21
CA ARG A 586 16.48 -21.16 -9.80
C ARG A 586 17.11 -21.87 -10.99
N ALA A 587 16.33 -22.59 -11.80
CA ALA A 587 16.85 -23.25 -12.98
C ALA A 587 17.61 -22.26 -13.87
N SER A 588 18.79 -22.67 -14.33
CA SER A 588 19.71 -21.79 -15.07
C SER A 588 19.17 -21.37 -16.44
N HIS A 589 18.26 -22.15 -17.02
CA HIS A 589 17.66 -21.90 -18.33
C HIS A 589 16.14 -21.94 -18.15
N PRO A 590 15.51 -20.79 -17.91
CA PRO A 590 14.08 -20.71 -17.65
C PRO A 590 13.26 -21.31 -18.79
N SER A 591 12.21 -22.06 -18.44
CA SER A 591 11.28 -22.66 -19.39
C SER A 591 9.96 -23.00 -18.70
N GLU A 592 8.93 -23.33 -19.48
CA GLU A 592 7.64 -23.79 -18.95
C GLU A 592 7.70 -25.19 -18.29
N GLU A 593 8.89 -25.80 -18.22
CA GLU A 593 9.14 -27.08 -17.52
C GLU A 593 9.47 -26.86 -16.04
N GLU A 594 9.57 -25.60 -15.60
CA GLU A 594 9.92 -25.29 -14.23
C GLU A 594 8.79 -25.65 -13.25
N ARG A 595 9.17 -26.05 -12.04
CA ARG A 595 8.25 -26.26 -10.92
C ARG A 595 8.85 -25.55 -9.72
N HIS A 596 8.17 -24.50 -9.25
CA HIS A 596 8.61 -23.65 -8.16
C HIS A 596 7.93 -24.05 -6.85
N LEU A 597 8.75 -24.52 -5.91
CA LEU A 597 8.33 -25.09 -4.63
C LEU A 597 7.61 -24.05 -3.75
N ASP A 598 8.17 -22.85 -3.67
CA ASP A 598 7.63 -21.75 -2.89
C ASP A 598 6.23 -21.35 -3.37
N LEU A 599 6.04 -21.23 -4.69
CA LEU A 599 4.74 -20.91 -5.27
C LEU A 599 3.70 -22.00 -4.96
N ARG A 600 4.06 -23.28 -5.10
CA ARG A 600 3.16 -24.40 -4.71
C ARG A 600 2.68 -24.27 -3.27
N CYS A 601 3.57 -23.90 -2.34
CA CYS A 601 3.25 -23.70 -0.92
C CYS A 601 2.38 -22.46 -0.69
N TRP A 602 2.59 -21.39 -1.46
CA TRP A 602 1.72 -20.21 -1.43
C TRP A 602 0.30 -20.51 -1.93
N ILE A 603 0.15 -21.33 -2.97
CA ILE A 603 -1.17 -21.72 -3.47
C ILE A 603 -1.89 -22.64 -2.48
N LEU A 604 -1.16 -23.51 -1.77
CA LEU A 604 -1.72 -24.26 -0.64
C LEU A 604 -2.30 -23.32 0.43
N LEU A 605 -1.52 -22.31 0.86
CA LEU A 605 -2.00 -21.33 1.84
C LEU A 605 -3.28 -20.63 1.36
N ALA A 606 -3.31 -20.20 0.10
CA ALA A 606 -4.45 -19.52 -0.49
C ALA A 606 -5.69 -20.43 -0.54
N ALA A 607 -5.56 -21.67 -1.04
CA ALA A 607 -6.64 -22.64 -1.08
C ALA A 607 -7.19 -22.98 0.31
N ASP A 608 -6.31 -23.23 1.30
CA ASP A 608 -6.72 -23.51 2.68
C ASP A 608 -7.43 -22.31 3.32
N CYS A 609 -6.94 -21.09 3.06
CA CYS A 609 -7.56 -19.87 3.57
C CYS A 609 -8.95 -19.65 2.97
N VAL A 610 -9.10 -19.73 1.64
CA VAL A 610 -10.41 -19.57 0.97
C VAL A 610 -11.39 -20.66 1.41
N HIS A 611 -10.93 -21.92 1.53
CA HIS A 611 -11.75 -23.00 2.08
C HIS A 611 -12.18 -22.73 3.53
N SER A 612 -11.27 -22.23 4.37
CA SER A 612 -11.55 -21.89 5.77
C SER A 612 -12.56 -20.75 5.91
N ILE A 613 -12.50 -19.75 5.01
CA ILE A 613 -13.50 -18.65 4.95
C ILE A 613 -14.86 -19.20 4.49
N SER A 614 -14.91 -20.04 3.45
CA SER A 614 -16.14 -20.68 2.97
C SER A 614 -16.85 -21.46 4.09
N LYS A 615 -16.10 -22.24 4.88
CA LYS A 615 -16.61 -22.94 6.06
C LYS A 615 -17.14 -21.99 7.13
N LEU A 616 -16.42 -20.91 7.43
CA LEU A 616 -16.85 -19.91 8.41
C LEU A 616 -18.17 -19.24 7.99
N LEU A 617 -18.31 -18.92 6.70
CA LEU A 617 -19.50 -18.28 6.13
C LEU A 617 -20.64 -19.28 5.82
N LYS A 618 -20.46 -20.58 6.11
CA LYS A 618 -21.41 -21.65 5.76
C LYS A 618 -21.77 -21.69 4.27
N LYS A 619 -20.84 -21.27 3.41
CA LYS A 619 -20.98 -21.30 1.94
C LYS A 619 -20.46 -22.63 1.41
N GLU A 620 -21.10 -23.75 1.78
CA GLU A 620 -20.76 -25.10 1.31
C GLU A 620 -21.29 -25.39 -0.10
N ASN A 621 -21.04 -24.50 -1.05
CA ASN A 621 -21.29 -24.74 -2.46
C ASN A 621 -20.22 -25.65 -3.08
N GLU A 622 -20.39 -26.07 -4.34
CA GLU A 622 -19.43 -26.93 -5.05
C GLU A 622 -18.02 -26.31 -5.08
N ALA A 623 -17.90 -25.00 -5.29
CA ALA A 623 -16.64 -24.26 -5.25
C ALA A 623 -15.92 -24.39 -3.88
N GLY A 624 -16.64 -24.28 -2.77
CA GLY A 624 -16.09 -24.49 -1.42
C GLY A 624 -15.47 -25.89 -1.22
N LYS A 625 -16.01 -26.92 -1.88
CA LYS A 625 -15.47 -28.28 -1.89
C LYS A 625 -14.22 -28.38 -2.77
N GLU A 626 -14.16 -27.69 -3.91
CA GLU A 626 -13.00 -27.66 -4.79
C GLU A 626 -11.75 -27.03 -4.13
N TYR A 627 -11.91 -25.96 -3.36
CA TYR A 627 -10.78 -25.38 -2.62
C TYR A 627 -10.23 -26.33 -1.56
N GLY A 628 -11.11 -27.03 -0.84
CA GLY A 628 -10.71 -28.06 0.13
C GLY A 628 -9.99 -29.24 -0.53
N LEU A 629 -10.43 -29.66 -1.72
CA LEU A 629 -9.75 -30.68 -2.52
C LEU A 629 -8.37 -30.21 -2.99
N THR A 630 -8.26 -28.97 -3.47
CA THR A 630 -6.99 -28.37 -3.89
C THR A 630 -6.02 -28.27 -2.73
N ALA A 631 -6.47 -27.77 -1.57
CA ALA A 631 -5.67 -27.73 -0.35
C ALA A 631 -5.20 -29.14 0.04
N LYS A 632 -6.08 -30.14 0.00
CA LYS A 632 -5.74 -31.53 0.29
C LYS A 632 -4.65 -32.07 -0.64
N ILE A 633 -4.79 -31.89 -1.95
CA ILE A 633 -3.80 -32.31 -2.96
C ILE A 633 -2.45 -31.61 -2.72
N LEU A 634 -2.46 -30.30 -2.49
CA LEU A 634 -1.23 -29.53 -2.30
C LEU A 634 -0.57 -29.80 -0.94
N SER A 635 -1.33 -30.21 0.08
CA SER A 635 -0.81 -30.66 1.37
C SER A 635 -0.34 -32.12 1.38
N ASP A 636 -0.59 -32.88 0.31
CA ASP A 636 -0.19 -34.29 0.25
C ASP A 636 1.35 -34.41 0.31
N PHE A 637 1.81 -35.01 1.39
CA PHE A 637 3.23 -35.11 1.73
C PHE A 637 4.00 -35.98 0.74
N GLU A 638 3.41 -37.09 0.29
CA GLU A 638 4.06 -38.02 -0.64
C GLU A 638 4.15 -37.43 -2.05
N LEU A 639 3.09 -36.77 -2.50
CA LEU A 639 3.10 -36.06 -3.78
C LEU A 639 4.14 -34.92 -3.78
N LEU A 640 4.21 -34.14 -2.69
CA LEU A 640 5.25 -33.12 -2.52
C LEU A 640 6.65 -33.74 -2.60
N ASN A 641 6.87 -34.87 -1.91
CA ASN A 641 8.17 -35.54 -1.91
C ASN A 641 8.55 -36.03 -3.31
N GLN A 642 7.62 -36.65 -4.04
CA GLN A 642 7.84 -37.10 -5.42
C GLN A 642 8.25 -35.97 -6.37
N MET A 643 7.71 -34.77 -6.17
CA MET A 643 7.95 -33.64 -7.09
C MET A 643 9.20 -32.82 -6.75
N HIS A 644 9.50 -32.67 -5.45
CA HIS A 644 10.43 -31.66 -4.96
C HIS A 644 11.48 -32.15 -3.96
N PHE A 645 11.34 -33.35 -3.37
CA PHE A 645 12.31 -33.81 -2.38
C PHE A 645 13.49 -34.52 -3.05
N ASP A 646 14.71 -34.09 -2.72
CA ASP A 646 15.94 -34.76 -3.12
C ASP A 646 16.51 -35.55 -1.94
N GLU A 647 16.64 -36.87 -2.10
CA GLU A 647 17.15 -37.77 -1.06
C GLU A 647 18.63 -37.53 -0.74
N ALA A 648 19.45 -37.14 -1.74
CA ALA A 648 20.89 -36.97 -1.56
C ALA A 648 21.22 -35.70 -0.75
N TYR A 649 20.48 -34.63 -0.99
CA TYR A 649 20.57 -33.39 -0.22
C TYR A 649 19.68 -33.38 1.03
N ALA A 650 18.76 -34.33 1.15
CA ALA A 650 17.70 -34.37 2.15
C ALA A 650 16.94 -33.03 2.27
N ALA A 651 16.64 -32.43 1.11
CA ALA A 651 16.11 -31.07 1.00
C ALA A 651 15.06 -30.98 -0.11
N TYR A 652 14.12 -30.06 0.04
CA TYR A 652 13.18 -29.71 -1.01
C TYR A 652 13.79 -28.69 -1.97
N LEU A 653 13.58 -28.87 -3.28
CA LEU A 653 14.22 -28.09 -4.33
C LEU A 653 13.22 -27.76 -5.45
N ASP A 654 13.48 -26.65 -6.15
CA ASP A 654 12.84 -26.36 -7.42
C ASP A 654 13.26 -27.41 -8.47
N PHE A 655 12.46 -27.54 -9.53
CA PHE A 655 12.79 -28.37 -10.70
C PHE A 655 12.84 -27.52 -11.96
N GLY A 656 13.76 -27.83 -12.88
CA GLY A 656 13.76 -27.20 -14.20
C GLY A 656 15.01 -27.51 -15.02
N ASN A 657 15.15 -26.83 -16.17
CA ASN A 657 16.28 -27.03 -17.07
C ASN A 657 17.54 -26.34 -16.54
N HIS A 658 18.42 -27.11 -15.90
CA HIS A 658 19.49 -26.58 -15.06
C HIS A 658 20.87 -27.15 -15.40
N THR A 659 21.91 -26.34 -15.18
CA THR A 659 23.34 -26.72 -15.14
C THR A 659 24.05 -25.81 -14.14
N GLU A 660 24.96 -26.39 -13.35
CA GLU A 660 25.82 -25.65 -12.41
C GLU A 660 27.03 -25.02 -13.13
N ARG A 661 27.24 -25.35 -14.41
CA ARG A 661 28.41 -24.94 -15.20
C ARG A 661 28.18 -23.61 -15.92
N VAL A 662 27.75 -22.60 -15.17
CA VAL A 662 27.55 -21.22 -15.62
C VAL A 662 28.52 -20.29 -14.89
N ARG A 663 29.11 -19.34 -15.62
CA ARG A 663 29.96 -18.29 -15.04
C ARG A 663 29.80 -16.97 -15.77
N LEU A 664 30.20 -15.88 -15.12
CA LEU A 664 30.40 -14.59 -15.78
C LEU A 664 31.86 -14.47 -16.21
N SER A 665 32.09 -13.96 -17.42
CA SER A 665 33.41 -13.82 -18.04
C SER A 665 33.52 -12.47 -18.76
N TRP A 666 34.68 -11.84 -18.68
CA TRP A 666 34.93 -10.60 -19.41
C TRP A 666 35.20 -10.91 -20.88
N GLN A 667 34.37 -10.37 -21.77
CA GLN A 667 34.56 -10.45 -23.21
C GLN A 667 34.79 -9.06 -23.78
N VAL A 668 35.68 -8.97 -24.77
CA VAL A 668 35.97 -7.72 -25.49
C VAL A 668 35.07 -7.65 -26.72
N LYS A 669 34.29 -6.57 -26.86
CA LYS A 669 33.54 -6.26 -28.07
C LYS A 669 34.10 -5.01 -28.74
N GLY A 670 34.31 -5.09 -30.06
CA GLY A 670 34.69 -3.94 -30.89
C GLY A 670 35.50 -4.35 -32.13
N SER A 671 35.21 -3.71 -33.27
CA SER A 671 36.11 -3.62 -34.43
C SER A 671 36.85 -2.28 -34.38
N ASN A 672 38.11 -2.28 -34.85
CA ASN A 672 39.11 -1.19 -34.81
C ASN A 672 38.63 0.23 -34.46
N ASN A 673 38.77 0.57 -33.17
CA ASN A 673 39.26 1.84 -32.57
C ASN A 673 38.61 2.17 -31.21
N TYR A 674 37.57 1.43 -30.78
CA TYR A 674 37.03 1.47 -29.41
C TYR A 674 36.66 0.07 -28.95
N ALA A 675 37.54 -0.58 -28.18
CA ALA A 675 37.27 -1.88 -27.57
C ALA A 675 36.58 -1.67 -26.21
N THR A 676 35.33 -2.11 -26.07
CA THR A 676 34.62 -2.13 -24.78
C THR A 676 34.67 -3.53 -24.18
N ARG A 677 34.83 -3.62 -22.86
CA ARG A 677 34.74 -4.87 -22.12
C ARG A 677 33.33 -5.02 -21.57
N GLU A 678 32.70 -6.15 -21.79
CA GLU A 678 31.40 -6.50 -21.22
C GLU A 678 31.52 -7.80 -20.41
N LEU A 679 30.85 -7.87 -19.26
CA LEU A 679 30.74 -9.10 -18.49
C LEU A 679 29.58 -9.94 -19.04
N VAL A 680 29.90 -11.11 -19.60
CA VAL A 680 28.95 -11.97 -20.32
C VAL A 680 28.88 -13.36 -19.66
N ARG A 681 27.68 -13.91 -19.63
CA ARG A 681 27.34 -15.25 -19.15
C ARG A 681 27.85 -16.32 -20.12
N GLU A 682 28.67 -17.24 -19.61
CA GLU A 682 29.15 -18.42 -20.31
C GLU A 682 28.56 -19.69 -19.72
N VAL A 683 28.12 -20.60 -20.60
CA VAL A 683 27.57 -21.91 -20.24
C VAL A 683 28.47 -22.99 -20.83
N SER A 684 29.08 -23.81 -19.97
CA SER A 684 30.08 -24.82 -20.37
C SER A 684 29.58 -26.27 -20.36
N GLU A 685 28.38 -26.53 -19.83
CA GLU A 685 27.70 -27.82 -19.92
C GLU A 685 26.24 -27.59 -20.31
N ARG A 686 25.71 -28.41 -21.22
CA ARG A 686 24.31 -28.35 -21.64
C ARG A 686 23.38 -28.59 -20.43
N PRO A 687 22.37 -27.73 -20.20
CA PRO A 687 21.43 -27.94 -19.11
C PRO A 687 20.55 -29.18 -19.35
N LYS A 688 20.04 -29.73 -18.24
CA LYS A 688 19.14 -30.90 -18.22
C LYS A 688 18.02 -30.64 -17.22
N LEU A 689 16.84 -31.21 -17.45
CA LEU A 689 15.75 -31.24 -16.48
C LEU A 689 16.19 -32.00 -15.23
N ARG A 690 16.23 -31.33 -14.08
CA ARG A 690 16.63 -31.88 -12.79
C ARG A 690 16.14 -31.01 -11.63
N LEU A 691 16.20 -31.54 -10.42
CA LEU A 691 16.10 -30.74 -9.21
C LEU A 691 17.30 -29.77 -9.14
N VAL A 692 17.02 -28.53 -8.78
CA VAL A 692 17.97 -27.41 -8.76
C VAL A 692 18.66 -27.38 -7.39
N PRO A 693 19.98 -27.64 -7.29
CA PRO A 693 20.67 -27.95 -6.03
C PRO A 693 21.02 -26.69 -5.22
N HIS A 694 20.03 -25.85 -4.92
CA HIS A 694 20.19 -24.60 -4.19
C HIS A 694 19.38 -24.60 -2.90
N ILE A 695 20.02 -25.03 -1.81
CA ILE A 695 19.43 -25.07 -0.47
C ILE A 695 19.41 -23.66 0.13
N GLY A 696 18.25 -23.24 0.60
CA GLY A 696 18.02 -21.90 1.16
C GLY A 696 16.59 -21.73 1.63
N TYR A 697 16.08 -20.51 1.66
CA TYR A 697 14.70 -20.24 2.09
C TYR A 697 13.66 -21.01 1.26
N VAL A 698 13.83 -21.11 -0.07
CA VAL A 698 12.90 -21.87 -0.93
C VAL A 698 12.77 -23.31 -0.46
N SER A 699 13.88 -23.96 -0.09
CA SER A 699 13.88 -25.34 0.42
C SER A 699 13.11 -25.52 1.73
N LEU A 700 12.92 -24.45 2.50
CA LEU A 700 12.24 -24.48 3.79
C LEU A 700 10.74 -24.19 3.68
N PHE A 701 10.20 -23.92 2.49
CA PHE A 701 8.77 -23.62 2.33
C PHE A 701 7.84 -24.73 2.85
N PRO A 702 8.10 -26.02 2.61
CA PRO A 702 7.31 -27.10 3.23
C PRO A 702 7.36 -27.09 4.76
N PHE A 703 8.51 -26.76 5.35
CA PHE A 703 8.66 -26.60 6.79
C PHE A 703 7.89 -25.36 7.31
N MET A 704 8.00 -24.23 6.61
CA MET A 704 7.27 -22.99 6.94
C MET A 704 5.76 -23.16 6.77
N GLY A 705 5.31 -23.95 5.81
CA GLY A 705 3.91 -24.30 5.58
C GLY A 705 3.38 -25.42 6.49
N ARG A 706 4.22 -25.97 7.38
CA ARG A 706 3.89 -27.06 8.30
C ARG A 706 3.32 -28.30 7.60
N ILE A 707 3.80 -28.58 6.40
CA ILE A 707 3.36 -29.73 5.58
C ILE A 707 4.00 -31.03 6.07
N ILE A 708 5.18 -30.94 6.69
CA ILE A 708 5.97 -32.10 7.12
C ILE A 708 5.37 -32.70 8.40
N PRO A 709 4.99 -34.00 8.44
CA PRO A 709 4.47 -34.62 9.66
C PRO A 709 5.49 -34.60 10.82
N PRO A 710 5.05 -34.39 12.09
CA PRO A 710 5.94 -34.34 13.26
C PRO A 710 6.82 -35.58 13.48
N GLU A 711 6.36 -36.75 13.05
CA GLU A 711 7.04 -38.04 13.16
C GLU A 711 7.98 -38.35 11.98
N SER A 712 7.91 -37.58 10.90
CA SER A 712 8.68 -37.84 9.68
C SER A 712 10.18 -37.62 9.88
N TRP A 713 11.00 -38.59 9.44
CA TRP A 713 12.45 -38.43 9.44
C TRP A 713 12.93 -37.24 8.59
N ILE A 714 12.12 -36.78 7.63
CA ILE A 714 12.42 -35.58 6.83
C ILE A 714 12.40 -34.33 7.73
N LEU A 715 11.56 -34.27 8.77
CA LEU A 715 11.56 -33.17 9.73
C LEU A 715 12.90 -33.07 10.45
N GLU A 716 13.47 -34.19 10.88
CA GLU A 716 14.82 -34.25 11.46
C GLU A 716 15.85 -33.64 10.50
N LYS A 717 15.78 -33.98 9.21
CA LYS A 717 16.71 -33.46 8.20
C LYS A 717 16.54 -31.96 7.99
N GLN A 718 15.31 -31.44 7.97
CA GLN A 718 15.07 -30.00 7.91
C GLN A 718 15.59 -29.26 9.15
N LEU A 719 15.36 -29.80 10.35
CA LEU A 719 15.91 -29.23 11.59
C LEU A 719 17.45 -29.23 11.61
N ASN A 720 18.06 -30.29 11.07
CA ASN A 720 19.51 -30.37 10.88
C ASN A 720 20.02 -29.31 9.88
N LEU A 721 19.34 -29.11 8.74
CA LEU A 721 19.70 -28.07 7.77
C LEU A 721 19.62 -26.67 8.39
N ILE A 722 18.54 -26.40 9.14
CA ILE A 722 18.31 -25.13 9.84
C ILE A 722 19.42 -24.86 10.84
N SER A 723 19.72 -25.82 11.73
CA SER A 723 20.68 -25.66 12.83
C SER A 723 22.16 -25.75 12.41
N ASN A 724 22.45 -26.13 11.16
CA ASN A 724 23.81 -26.30 10.69
C ASN A 724 24.51 -24.97 10.36
N ARG A 725 25.54 -24.63 11.16
CA ARG A 725 26.40 -23.43 11.02
C ARG A 725 27.16 -23.33 9.70
N SER A 726 27.47 -24.47 9.09
CA SER A 726 28.15 -24.57 7.80
C SER A 726 27.20 -24.37 6.63
N ILE A 727 25.88 -24.41 6.84
CA ILE A 727 24.85 -24.27 5.80
C ILE A 727 24.09 -22.95 6.01
N LEU A 728 23.02 -22.96 6.82
CA LEU A 728 22.11 -21.83 6.99
C LEU A 728 22.33 -21.03 8.28
N TRP A 729 22.75 -21.69 9.37
CA TRP A 729 22.76 -21.05 10.70
C TRP A 729 23.84 -19.99 10.85
N THR A 730 23.48 -18.88 11.51
CA THR A 730 24.39 -17.82 11.98
C THR A 730 23.99 -17.37 13.39
N ASP A 731 24.87 -16.62 14.07
CA ASP A 731 24.56 -16.01 15.37
C ASP A 731 23.63 -14.77 15.28
N TYR A 732 23.11 -14.49 14.08
CA TYR A 732 22.29 -13.31 13.75
C TYR A 732 20.96 -13.67 13.08
N GLY A 733 20.69 -14.95 12.82
CA GLY A 733 19.56 -15.46 12.03
C GLY A 733 19.98 -16.46 10.94
N LEU A 734 19.03 -16.94 10.15
CA LEU A 734 19.28 -17.88 9.06
C LEU A 734 19.62 -17.17 7.75
N ARG A 735 20.59 -17.70 7.00
CA ARG A 735 20.95 -17.23 5.66
C ARG A 735 19.84 -17.51 4.66
N SER A 736 19.64 -16.59 3.71
CA SER A 736 18.76 -16.82 2.55
C SER A 736 19.21 -17.98 1.67
N LEU A 737 20.53 -18.20 1.55
CA LEU A 737 21.11 -19.26 0.74
C LEU A 737 22.27 -19.93 1.47
N SER A 738 22.35 -21.25 1.33
CA SER A 738 23.42 -22.08 1.91
C SER A 738 24.80 -21.65 1.43
N ARG A 739 25.79 -21.69 2.33
CA ARG A 739 27.21 -21.52 1.99
C ARG A 739 27.75 -22.56 1.02
N THR A 740 27.09 -23.72 0.91
CA THR A 740 27.46 -24.80 -0.01
C THR A 740 26.92 -24.57 -1.43
N SER A 741 26.03 -23.61 -1.63
CA SER A 741 25.52 -23.27 -2.97
C SER A 741 26.63 -22.68 -3.83
N SER A 742 26.70 -23.09 -5.10
CA SER A 742 27.61 -22.53 -6.08
C SER A 742 27.35 -21.04 -6.37
N LEU A 743 26.19 -20.51 -5.97
CA LEU A 743 25.77 -19.12 -6.15
C LEU A 743 25.76 -18.31 -4.86
N TYR A 744 26.23 -18.87 -3.74
CA TYR A 744 26.37 -18.17 -2.47
C TYR A 744 27.23 -16.90 -2.60
N MET A 745 26.64 -15.76 -2.23
CA MET A 745 27.27 -14.42 -2.27
C MET A 745 27.85 -14.03 -3.65
N LYS A 746 27.39 -14.65 -4.75
CA LYS A 746 27.80 -14.26 -6.10
C LYS A 746 26.90 -13.14 -6.62
N TYR A 747 27.55 -12.14 -7.21
CA TYR A 747 26.88 -11.11 -8.00
C TYR A 747 26.13 -11.75 -9.17
N ASN A 748 24.98 -11.17 -9.53
CA ASN A 748 24.22 -11.66 -10.68
C ASN A 748 24.67 -11.03 -12.00
N THR A 749 25.15 -9.80 -11.96
CA THR A 749 25.74 -9.06 -13.08
C THR A 749 26.96 -8.30 -12.57
N GLU A 750 27.53 -7.38 -13.35
CA GLU A 750 28.57 -6.47 -12.86
C GLU A 750 28.07 -5.58 -11.69
N HIS A 751 26.79 -5.18 -11.72
CA HIS A 751 26.23 -4.17 -10.83
C HIS A 751 25.15 -4.70 -9.88
N ASP A 752 24.72 -5.96 -10.04
CA ASP A 752 23.75 -6.61 -9.16
C ASP A 752 24.46 -7.40 -8.04
N PRO A 753 24.64 -6.82 -6.84
CA PRO A 753 25.19 -7.54 -5.69
C PRO A 753 24.24 -8.65 -5.22
N PRO A 754 24.75 -9.65 -4.46
CA PRO A 754 23.91 -10.71 -3.90
C PRO A 754 22.86 -10.15 -2.92
N TYR A 755 21.60 -10.53 -3.11
CA TYR A 755 20.47 -10.04 -2.33
C TYR A 755 19.83 -11.15 -1.48
N TRP A 756 19.23 -12.15 -2.13
CA TRP A 756 18.68 -13.39 -1.55
C TRP A 756 19.68 -14.55 -1.66
N ARG A 757 20.98 -14.24 -1.71
CA ARG A 757 22.09 -15.20 -1.90
C ARG A 757 23.00 -15.37 -0.67
N GLY A 758 22.48 -15.15 0.52
CA GLY A 758 23.24 -15.27 1.77
C GLY A 758 22.78 -14.37 2.91
N PRO A 759 22.41 -13.09 2.67
CA PRO A 759 21.89 -12.20 3.71
C PRO A 759 20.67 -12.77 4.46
N ILE A 760 20.42 -12.24 5.65
CA ILE A 760 19.39 -12.68 6.59
C ILE A 760 18.18 -11.74 6.49
N TRP A 761 16.98 -12.30 6.40
CA TRP A 761 15.73 -11.56 6.15
C TRP A 761 14.67 -11.93 7.18
N MET A 762 13.99 -10.93 7.74
CA MET A 762 13.13 -11.14 8.91
C MET A 762 11.83 -11.88 8.58
N ASN A 763 11.19 -11.60 7.45
CA ASN A 763 9.98 -12.29 6.99
C ASN A 763 10.14 -13.82 6.97
N MET A 764 11.19 -14.34 6.34
CA MET A 764 11.44 -15.78 6.23
C MET A 764 11.85 -16.36 7.59
N ASN A 765 12.69 -15.66 8.35
CA ASN A 765 13.06 -16.09 9.70
C ASN A 765 11.85 -16.13 10.65
N TYR A 766 10.90 -15.21 10.52
CA TYR A 766 9.65 -15.21 11.27
C TYR A 766 8.80 -16.46 10.93
N MET A 767 8.65 -16.78 9.65
CA MET A 767 7.90 -17.99 9.23
C MET A 767 8.58 -19.27 9.72
N ILE A 768 9.91 -19.34 9.67
CA ILE A 768 10.68 -20.48 10.19
C ILE A 768 10.54 -20.59 11.71
N LEU A 769 10.63 -19.47 12.45
CA LEU A 769 10.41 -19.45 13.90
C LEU A 769 8.98 -19.88 14.27
N SER A 770 7.98 -19.42 13.52
CA SER A 770 6.58 -19.82 13.70
C SER A 770 6.42 -21.34 13.60
N SER A 771 7.03 -21.98 12.60
CA SER A 771 7.01 -23.44 12.47
C SER A 771 7.86 -24.15 13.52
N LEU A 772 9.05 -23.65 13.87
CA LEU A 772 9.85 -24.22 14.96
C LEU A 772 9.08 -24.20 16.29
N HIS A 773 8.38 -23.10 16.58
CA HIS A 773 7.52 -22.99 17.74
C HIS A 773 6.36 -23.99 17.71
N HIS A 774 5.71 -24.17 16.55
CA HIS A 774 4.69 -25.21 16.36
C HIS A 774 5.24 -26.62 16.63
N TYR A 775 6.31 -27.04 15.94
CA TYR A 775 6.92 -28.36 16.15
C TYR A 775 7.52 -28.55 17.55
N SER A 776 7.82 -27.47 18.28
CA SER A 776 8.23 -27.56 19.69
C SER A 776 7.09 -27.92 20.66
N LYS A 777 5.83 -27.86 20.18
CA LYS A 777 4.61 -28.17 20.94
C LYS A 777 3.93 -29.44 20.46
N GLU A 778 4.04 -29.80 19.18
CA GLU A 778 3.49 -31.03 18.64
C GLU A 778 4.16 -32.28 19.22
N ASP A 779 3.38 -33.34 19.39
CA ASP A 779 3.91 -34.64 19.80
C ASP A 779 4.69 -35.28 18.65
N GLY A 780 5.95 -35.61 18.91
CA GLY A 780 6.84 -36.22 17.93
C GLY A 780 8.27 -36.38 18.47
N PRO A 781 9.09 -37.24 17.84
CA PRO A 781 10.45 -37.53 18.29
C PRO A 781 11.40 -36.32 18.22
N TYR A 782 11.06 -35.28 17.44
CA TYR A 782 11.92 -34.11 17.23
C TYR A 782 11.47 -32.85 17.98
N ARG A 783 10.46 -32.96 18.85
CA ARG A 783 9.89 -31.83 19.61
C ARG A 783 10.94 -31.03 20.38
N ASP A 784 11.79 -31.72 21.13
CA ASP A 784 12.82 -31.06 21.95
C ASP A 784 13.92 -30.42 21.09
N MET A 785 14.26 -31.03 19.95
CA MET A 785 15.19 -30.47 18.98
C MET A 785 14.64 -29.15 18.39
N ALA A 786 13.38 -29.15 17.95
CA ALA A 786 12.71 -27.95 17.47
C ALA A 786 12.66 -26.85 18.53
N LYS A 787 12.40 -27.21 19.80
CA LYS A 787 12.38 -26.29 20.94
C LYS A 787 13.73 -25.61 21.21
N ILE A 788 14.83 -26.36 21.12
CA ILE A 788 16.19 -25.81 21.30
C ILE A 788 16.51 -24.83 20.16
N ILE A 789 16.30 -25.27 18.92
CA ILE A 789 16.56 -24.45 17.72
C ILE A 789 15.72 -23.17 17.75
N TYR A 790 14.44 -23.26 18.11
CA TYR A 790 13.54 -22.12 18.29
C TYR A 790 14.12 -21.08 19.26
N LYS A 791 14.49 -21.50 20.47
CA LYS A 791 14.99 -20.60 21.52
C LYS A 791 16.24 -19.86 21.08
N ASP A 792 17.18 -20.58 20.47
CA ASP A 792 18.46 -20.03 20.05
C ASP A 792 18.28 -19.06 18.87
N LEU A 793 17.48 -19.45 17.86
CA LEU A 793 17.24 -18.61 16.69
C LEU A 793 16.51 -17.31 17.08
N ARG A 794 15.50 -17.42 17.95
CA ARG A 794 14.76 -16.28 18.48
C ARG A 794 15.69 -15.31 19.20
N SER A 795 16.54 -15.82 20.09
CA SER A 795 17.51 -14.99 20.82
C SER A 795 18.51 -14.31 19.87
N ASN A 796 19.01 -15.02 18.87
CA ASN A 796 19.95 -14.47 17.88
C ASN A 796 19.33 -13.31 17.09
N LEU A 797 18.08 -13.44 16.64
CA LEU A 797 17.37 -12.41 15.88
C LEU A 797 17.10 -11.17 16.74
N ILE A 798 16.53 -11.34 17.94
CA ILE A 798 16.25 -10.22 18.87
C ILE A 798 17.54 -9.45 19.19
N ARG A 799 18.58 -10.17 19.64
CA ARG A 799 19.87 -9.55 19.98
C ARG A 799 20.47 -8.80 18.79
N ASN A 800 20.39 -9.35 17.58
CA ASN A 800 20.97 -8.71 16.41
C ASN A 800 20.21 -7.44 16.00
N VAL A 801 18.87 -7.47 15.98
CA VAL A 801 18.05 -6.30 15.64
C VAL A 801 18.26 -5.18 16.67
N VAL A 802 18.19 -5.51 17.96
CA VAL A 802 18.38 -4.54 19.06
C VAL A 802 19.77 -3.91 18.98
N ARG A 803 20.82 -4.72 18.79
CA ARG A 803 22.18 -4.22 18.61
C ARG A 803 22.30 -3.25 17.44
N ASN A 804 21.72 -3.56 16.28
CA ASN A 804 21.78 -2.67 15.13
C ASN A 804 21.00 -1.37 15.38
N TYR A 805 19.81 -1.45 15.98
CA TYR A 805 19.04 -0.26 16.32
C TYR A 805 19.81 0.65 17.28
N ASN A 806 20.43 0.11 18.34
CA ASN A 806 21.22 0.90 19.28
C ASN A 806 22.48 1.51 18.63
N GLN A 807 23.11 0.80 17.68
CA GLN A 807 24.33 1.27 17.00
C GLN A 807 24.05 2.29 15.89
N THR A 808 22.90 2.19 15.22
CA THR A 808 22.64 2.97 13.99
C THR A 808 21.39 3.82 14.06
N GLY A 809 20.56 3.70 15.09
CA GLY A 809 19.25 4.36 15.19
C GLY A 809 18.15 3.75 14.31
N PHE A 810 18.42 2.64 13.62
CA PHE A 810 17.52 2.13 12.57
C PHE A 810 17.38 0.61 12.60
N VAL A 811 16.20 0.15 12.16
CA VAL A 811 16.00 -1.23 11.70
C VAL A 811 16.21 -1.32 10.18
N TRP A 812 16.64 -2.48 9.72
CA TRP A 812 17.15 -2.67 8.36
C TRP A 812 16.35 -3.74 7.62
N GLU A 813 16.37 -3.65 6.29
CA GLU A 813 15.73 -4.58 5.36
C GLU A 813 16.23 -6.01 5.51
N GLN A 814 17.56 -6.13 5.59
CA GLN A 814 18.29 -7.39 5.74
C GLN A 814 19.55 -7.22 6.59
N TYR A 815 20.15 -8.33 7.02
CA TYR A 815 21.34 -8.34 7.86
C TYR A 815 22.47 -9.19 7.26
N ASP A 816 23.69 -8.72 7.41
CA ASP A 816 24.90 -9.42 6.98
C ASP A 816 25.09 -10.74 7.73
N GLN A 817 25.36 -11.80 6.99
CA GLN A 817 25.47 -13.16 7.51
C GLN A 817 26.79 -13.50 8.22
N ARG A 818 27.76 -12.57 8.25
CA ARG A 818 29.06 -12.74 8.92
C ARG A 818 29.18 -11.91 10.19
N LYS A 819 28.68 -10.68 10.15
CA LYS A 819 28.80 -9.70 11.25
C LYS A 819 27.45 -9.30 11.85
N GLY A 820 26.33 -9.64 11.20
CA GLY A 820 24.99 -9.24 11.61
C GLY A 820 24.69 -7.76 11.37
N LYS A 821 25.54 -7.00 10.68
CA LYS A 821 25.33 -5.57 10.41
C LYS A 821 24.15 -5.40 9.45
N GLY A 822 23.27 -4.43 9.74
CA GLY A 822 22.19 -4.02 8.85
C GLY A 822 22.70 -3.66 7.45
N LYS A 823 21.94 -4.07 6.43
CA LYS A 823 22.23 -3.92 5.01
C LYS A 823 20.95 -3.59 4.24
N GLY A 824 21.13 -3.05 3.03
CA GLY A 824 20.02 -2.60 2.20
C GLY A 824 19.39 -1.35 2.77
N THR A 825 18.08 -1.26 2.63
CA THR A 825 17.28 -0.11 3.05
C THR A 825 17.18 -0.03 4.58
N ARG A 826 17.31 1.19 5.13
CA ARG A 826 17.09 1.49 6.57
C ARG A 826 15.67 2.03 6.79
N LEU A 827 15.24 2.11 8.06
CA LEU A 827 13.83 2.31 8.41
C LEU A 827 12.92 1.35 7.66
N PHE A 828 13.40 0.12 7.55
CA PHE A 828 12.62 -0.94 6.95
C PHE A 828 11.68 -1.49 8.02
N THR A 829 10.64 -0.73 8.32
CA THR A 829 9.63 -1.08 9.33
C THR A 829 8.44 -1.78 8.70
N GLY A 830 8.65 -2.36 7.52
CA GLY A 830 7.83 -3.42 6.95
C GLY A 830 8.04 -4.74 7.68
N TRP A 831 8.45 -5.81 7.00
CA TRP A 831 8.59 -7.12 7.65
C TRP A 831 9.60 -7.18 8.81
N THR A 832 10.54 -6.25 8.94
CA THR A 832 11.49 -6.30 10.07
C THR A 832 10.79 -5.97 11.39
N SER A 833 9.63 -5.29 11.33
CA SER A 833 8.74 -5.07 12.46
C SER A 833 8.15 -6.37 13.03
N LEU A 834 8.21 -7.50 12.30
CA LEU A 834 7.86 -8.83 12.82
C LEU A 834 8.71 -9.22 14.04
N ILE A 835 9.83 -8.53 14.29
CA ILE A 835 10.58 -8.69 15.54
C ILE A 835 9.70 -8.49 16.79
N VAL A 836 8.65 -7.67 16.71
CA VAL A 836 7.68 -7.49 17.79
C VAL A 836 6.88 -8.76 18.06
N LEU A 837 6.41 -9.45 17.01
CA LEU A 837 5.74 -10.75 17.15
C LEU A 837 6.70 -11.83 17.65
N ILE A 838 7.96 -11.80 17.21
CA ILE A 838 9.01 -12.70 17.71
C ILE A 838 9.26 -12.46 19.21
N MET A 839 9.38 -11.20 19.63
CA MET A 839 9.50 -10.81 21.04
C MET A 839 8.28 -11.27 21.85
N ALA A 840 7.08 -11.15 21.30
CA ALA A 840 5.82 -11.60 21.90
C ALA A 840 5.61 -13.12 21.93
N GLU A 841 6.39 -13.87 21.15
CA GLU A 841 6.11 -15.29 20.84
C GLU A 841 4.70 -15.48 20.25
N ALA A 842 4.19 -14.45 19.55
CA ALA A 842 2.87 -14.40 18.96
C ALA A 842 2.94 -14.88 17.51
N TYR A 843 2.73 -16.19 17.33
CA TYR A 843 2.71 -16.84 16.03
C TYR A 843 1.30 -17.32 15.72
N GLY A 844 0.89 -17.25 14.45
CA GLY A 844 -0.40 -17.80 14.01
C GLY A 844 -0.51 -19.28 14.38
N GLU A 845 -1.56 -19.64 15.12
CA GLU A 845 -1.80 -21.00 15.62
C GLU A 845 -2.78 -21.79 14.73
N CYS A 846 -2.94 -21.35 13.49
CA CYS A 846 -3.38 -22.16 12.36
C CYS A 846 -2.14 -22.78 11.71
#